data_AF-A0A7K6BI01-F1
#
_entry.id   AF-A0A7K6BI01-F1
#
_cell.length_a   1.000
_cell.length_b   1.000
_cell.length_c   1.000
_cell.angle_alpha   90.00
_cell.angle_beta   90.00
_cell.angle_gamma   90.00
#
_symmetry.space_group_name_H-M   'P 1'
#
loop_
_entity.id
_entity.type
_entity.pdbx_description
1 polymer ?
#
loop_
_entity_poly.entity_id
_entity_poly.type
_entity_poly.pdbx_seq_one_letter_code
_entity_poly.pdbx_strand_id
1 'polypeptide(L)'
;MATLCESFTLCGLGPSGGVGTGGGLLALEPGPEPDHVLLTDRGRTATLFKVSDQKPLGCWSVKHGQILTCPVVCNFETHEYVAVHDDKVLRIWKNKDINLDKVFKATLSADVYRIHSQPSGGPLVLFKGGGVRTLDALLEAPQQEIENIISDEVIKWSEAFMEGEQPVLIFATEKDGDFFVYVQKLKVNSLHKYKLEQQESSKPLSFTAHIKNHVITLLCLYSNDSVYKVLIHLRQNTEEEEQILAKSLILKLSVSGSALKGTSFVVLDKDHIAVLGSLTASGEESKECLTIWNTKFQTLQTSKELPLGTSGQLWCYEEKFFFTHGKVLTVMMYKCETSSLAAAVGKLKGSQTPDVSSFVNWNTLGDGEQVDSFQSQQSVALKSESRMTLRSKRNVAKVQPETLSVGQLLLNLKDASTSTFEDELKRLVSKAHTPDFQATIGCVVTALINRCKANPKYYPGNLLLQIVKTRDLSYSLCPDLMAVALEKKDVYLLQTCLQRFPDIPEEMTYACLKAFLSISETCLQRIDVNLESVISYIDVEFNDKGVKTEIVENGFSAEMEQDTQDSKTTNKTHPTTGGVFCPVGPQKAALLNAVLHSAYSETFLLPHLKNLPAQQAVLFLRYLYYLYVKCSEKINSALPGMSSPTVNQIMDWMCLLLDAHFTVMVMLPEAKKLLSELHKFVRAQVRFYSELNKIEGSLQELQRLNHQKDPQTYSIEVLEII
;
A
#
# COMPACT_ATOMS: atom_id res chain seq x y z
N MET A 1 -1.07 3.76 -9.37
CA MET A 1 -1.86 2.69 -10.04
C MET A 1 -3.12 3.34 -10.60
N ALA A 2 -3.60 2.98 -11.79
CA ALA A 2 -4.84 3.57 -12.29
C ALA A 2 -6.03 3.15 -11.44
N THR A 3 -6.94 4.10 -11.21
CA THR A 3 -8.16 3.88 -10.44
C THR A 3 -9.35 4.50 -11.18
N LEU A 4 -10.45 3.74 -11.22
CA LEU A 4 -11.74 4.24 -11.68
C LEU A 4 -12.49 4.82 -10.47
N CYS A 5 -12.89 6.08 -10.56
CA CYS A 5 -13.64 6.75 -9.51
C CYS A 5 -15.15 6.49 -9.66
N GLU A 6 -15.93 7.11 -8.77
CA GLU A 6 -17.39 7.08 -8.87
C GLU A 6 -17.86 7.64 -10.22
N SER A 7 -18.95 7.06 -10.70
CA SER A 7 -19.59 7.43 -11.96
C SER A 7 -20.93 8.07 -11.70
N PHE A 8 -21.30 9.05 -12.51
CA PHE A 8 -22.60 9.71 -12.44
C PHE A 8 -23.25 9.79 -13.83
N THR A 9 -24.55 9.98 -13.86
CA THR A 9 -25.32 10.13 -15.10
C THR A 9 -25.30 11.58 -15.57
N LEU A 10 -24.92 11.81 -16.83
CA LEU A 10 -24.98 13.14 -17.45
C LEU A 10 -26.38 13.44 -18.00
N CYS A 11 -26.96 12.51 -18.76
CA CYS A 11 -28.31 12.64 -19.29
C CYS A 11 -28.94 11.29 -19.61
N GLY A 12 -30.27 11.22 -19.55
CA GLY A 12 -31.04 10.10 -20.07
C GLY A 12 -31.13 10.16 -21.60
N LEU A 13 -30.93 9.01 -22.25
CA LEU A 13 -31.15 8.85 -23.68
C LEU A 13 -32.62 8.53 -23.91
N GLY A 14 -33.22 9.17 -24.94
CA GLY A 14 -34.63 9.00 -25.26
C GLY A 14 -35.02 7.55 -25.63
N PRO A 15 -36.30 7.28 -25.94
CA PRO A 15 -36.79 5.92 -26.22
C PRO A 15 -36.10 5.22 -27.40
N SER A 16 -35.41 5.96 -28.27
CA SER A 16 -34.58 5.46 -29.37
C SER A 16 -33.10 5.26 -29.03
N GLY A 17 -32.64 5.62 -27.82
CA GLY A 17 -31.22 5.63 -27.43
C GLY A 17 -30.77 4.45 -26.57
N GLY A 18 -31.39 3.28 -26.75
CA GLY A 18 -30.99 2.03 -26.11
C GLY A 18 -29.93 1.26 -26.90
N VAL A 19 -29.38 0.21 -26.27
CA VAL A 19 -28.44 -0.75 -26.84
C VAL A 19 -28.99 -1.37 -28.14
N GLY A 20 -28.45 -0.94 -29.29
CA GLY A 20 -28.83 -1.44 -30.62
C GLY A 20 -28.23 -0.65 -31.78
N THR A 21 -27.90 -1.32 -32.87
CA THR A 21 -27.29 -0.73 -34.08
C THR A 21 -28.34 0.00 -34.92
N GLY A 22 -28.74 1.21 -34.53
CA GLY A 22 -29.68 1.99 -35.35
C GLY A 22 -30.37 3.18 -34.69
N GLY A 23 -30.29 3.34 -33.37
CA GLY A 23 -30.78 4.52 -32.66
C GLY A 23 -29.86 4.86 -31.49
N GLY A 24 -29.52 6.13 -31.30
CA GLY A 24 -28.63 6.58 -30.22
C GLY A 24 -27.69 7.70 -30.63
N LEU A 25 -26.69 7.96 -29.77
CA LEU A 25 -25.74 9.06 -29.93
C LEU A 25 -24.89 8.93 -31.21
N LEU A 26 -24.68 10.05 -31.90
CA LEU A 26 -23.78 10.11 -33.05
C LEU A 26 -22.35 10.27 -32.56
N ALA A 27 -22.10 11.28 -31.72
CA ALA A 27 -20.79 11.59 -31.19
C ALA A 27 -20.87 12.49 -29.96
N LEU A 28 -19.81 12.46 -29.16
CA LEU A 28 -19.51 13.44 -28.13
C LEU A 28 -18.20 14.14 -28.53
N GLU A 29 -18.18 15.47 -28.49
CA GLU A 29 -17.00 16.29 -28.82
C GLU A 29 -16.76 17.32 -27.70
N PRO A 30 -15.52 17.82 -27.52
CA PRO A 30 -15.24 18.83 -26.51
C PRO A 30 -15.93 20.17 -26.82
N GLY A 31 -16.42 20.83 -25.77
CA GLY A 31 -17.01 22.17 -25.85
C GLY A 31 -15.95 23.29 -25.78
N PRO A 32 -16.38 24.57 -25.76
CA PRO A 32 -15.47 25.71 -25.75
C PRO A 32 -14.68 25.86 -24.44
N GLU A 33 -15.18 25.29 -23.35
CA GLU A 33 -14.49 25.27 -22.06
C GLU A 33 -14.17 23.82 -21.66
N PRO A 34 -13.09 23.60 -20.88
CA PRO A 34 -12.70 22.30 -20.33
C PRO A 34 -13.84 21.40 -19.83
N ASP A 35 -14.75 21.98 -19.05
CA ASP A 35 -15.86 21.24 -18.44
C ASP A 35 -17.13 21.15 -19.32
N HIS A 36 -17.05 21.59 -20.57
CA HIS A 36 -18.15 21.57 -21.52
C HIS A 36 -17.99 20.43 -22.54
N VAL A 37 -19.10 19.76 -22.84
CA VAL A 37 -19.15 18.71 -23.88
C VAL A 37 -20.34 18.92 -24.81
N LEU A 38 -20.12 18.70 -26.11
CA LEU A 38 -21.12 18.77 -27.17
C LEU A 38 -21.60 17.37 -27.52
N LEU A 39 -22.86 17.10 -27.24
CA LEU A 39 -23.53 15.86 -27.55
C LEU A 39 -24.30 16.00 -28.87
N THR A 40 -23.96 15.18 -29.87
CA THR A 40 -24.71 15.10 -31.12
C THR A 40 -25.50 13.79 -31.16
N ASP A 41 -26.82 13.87 -31.30
CA ASP A 41 -27.69 12.70 -31.43
C ASP A 41 -27.78 12.23 -32.90
N ARG A 42 -28.03 10.93 -33.17
CA ARG A 42 -28.25 10.40 -34.55
C ARG A 42 -29.62 10.79 -35.12
N GLY A 43 -29.90 12.08 -35.08
CA GLY A 43 -31.14 12.67 -35.55
C GLY A 43 -30.91 14.13 -35.88
N ARG A 44 -31.53 15.01 -35.10
CA ARG A 44 -31.62 16.43 -35.42
C ARG A 44 -31.02 17.37 -34.37
N THR A 45 -30.59 16.86 -33.22
CA THR A 45 -30.27 17.67 -32.05
C THR A 45 -28.79 17.64 -31.70
N ALA A 46 -28.27 18.81 -31.33
CA ALA A 46 -26.98 18.98 -30.70
C ALA A 46 -27.17 19.72 -29.36
N THR A 47 -26.63 19.17 -28.27
CA THR A 47 -26.80 19.71 -26.92
C THR A 47 -25.45 19.94 -26.27
N LEU A 48 -25.20 21.16 -25.78
CA LEU A 48 -24.04 21.50 -24.98
C LEU A 48 -24.34 21.24 -23.50
N PHE A 49 -23.49 20.47 -22.83
CA PHE A 49 -23.59 20.19 -21.40
C PHE A 49 -22.40 20.77 -20.64
N LYS A 50 -22.67 21.23 -19.41
CA LYS A 50 -21.65 21.41 -18.38
C LYS A 50 -21.60 20.15 -17.52
N VAL A 51 -20.45 19.48 -17.52
CA VAL A 51 -20.31 18.13 -16.95
C VAL A 51 -20.39 18.15 -15.43
N SER A 52 -19.77 19.12 -14.76
CA SER A 52 -19.81 19.25 -13.29
C SER A 52 -21.22 19.48 -12.74
N ASP A 53 -22.02 20.30 -13.42
CA ASP A 53 -23.37 20.67 -12.98
C ASP A 53 -24.45 19.71 -13.49
N GLN A 54 -24.11 18.76 -14.37
CA GLN A 54 -25.03 17.86 -15.07
C GLN A 54 -26.18 18.60 -15.79
N LYS A 55 -25.90 19.80 -16.30
CA LYS A 55 -26.92 20.70 -16.89
C LYS A 55 -26.67 20.97 -18.36
N PRO A 56 -27.71 20.91 -19.21
CA PRO A 56 -27.62 21.41 -20.57
C PRO A 56 -27.55 22.95 -20.55
N LEU A 57 -26.56 23.50 -21.22
CA LEU A 57 -26.38 24.95 -21.40
C LEU A 57 -27.07 25.46 -22.67
N GLY A 58 -27.12 24.62 -23.71
CA GLY A 58 -27.73 24.96 -24.99
C GLY A 58 -28.18 23.71 -25.73
N CYS A 59 -29.27 23.80 -26.50
CA CYS A 59 -29.77 22.73 -27.34
C CYS A 59 -30.26 23.32 -28.66
N TRP A 60 -29.70 22.82 -29.76
CA TRP A 60 -30.02 23.25 -31.11
C TRP A 60 -30.57 22.09 -31.90
N SER A 61 -31.56 22.38 -32.75
CA SER A 61 -32.17 21.36 -33.60
C SER A 61 -32.33 21.84 -35.04
N VAL A 62 -32.01 20.98 -36.00
CA VAL A 62 -32.27 21.24 -37.42
C VAL A 62 -33.75 21.01 -37.76
N LYS A 63 -34.20 21.49 -38.93
CA LYS A 63 -35.60 21.39 -39.34
C LYS A 63 -36.07 19.94 -39.41
N HIS A 64 -37.38 19.76 -39.29
CA HIS A 64 -38.00 18.46 -39.55
C HIS A 64 -37.67 17.99 -40.97
N GLY A 65 -37.14 16.77 -41.09
CA GLY A 65 -36.67 16.18 -42.35
C GLY A 65 -35.18 16.35 -42.65
N GLN A 66 -34.46 17.17 -41.88
CA GLN A 66 -33.00 17.28 -41.95
C GLN A 66 -32.35 16.43 -40.87
N ILE A 67 -31.17 15.87 -41.17
CA ILE A 67 -30.40 15.08 -40.21
C ILE A 67 -28.97 15.60 -40.08
N LEU A 68 -28.46 15.65 -38.85
CA LEU A 68 -27.04 15.90 -38.60
C LEU A 68 -26.27 14.63 -38.95
N THR A 69 -25.46 14.68 -40.00
CA THR A 69 -24.72 13.51 -40.49
C THR A 69 -23.30 13.45 -39.94
N CYS A 70 -22.77 14.57 -39.42
CA CYS A 70 -21.46 14.66 -38.79
C CYS A 70 -21.56 15.13 -37.33
N PRO A 71 -20.55 14.83 -36.49
CA PRO A 71 -20.41 15.42 -35.16
C PRO A 71 -20.40 16.96 -35.23
N VAL A 72 -21.13 17.60 -34.31
CA VAL A 72 -21.03 19.05 -34.12
C VAL A 72 -19.76 19.35 -33.33
N VAL A 73 -18.92 20.24 -33.87
CA VAL A 73 -17.64 20.61 -33.26
C VAL A 73 -17.63 22.10 -32.89
N CYS A 74 -16.84 22.46 -31.89
CA CYS A 74 -16.58 23.84 -31.52
C CYS A 74 -15.32 24.32 -32.25
N ASN A 75 -15.37 25.46 -32.93
CA ASN A 75 -14.19 26.20 -33.35
C ASN A 75 -13.62 26.92 -32.11
N PHE A 76 -12.45 26.49 -31.65
CA PHE A 76 -11.82 27.04 -30.44
C PHE A 76 -11.27 28.46 -30.64
N GLU A 77 -11.02 28.88 -31.87
CA GLU A 77 -10.52 30.23 -32.18
C GLU A 77 -11.65 31.26 -32.19
N THR A 78 -12.79 30.92 -32.80
CA THR A 78 -13.94 31.84 -32.96
C THR A 78 -15.05 31.63 -31.91
N HIS A 79 -14.99 30.54 -31.15
CA HIS A 79 -16.04 30.06 -30.25
C HIS A 79 -17.41 29.87 -30.94
N GLU A 80 -17.37 29.47 -32.22
CA GLU A 80 -18.54 29.15 -33.03
C GLU A 80 -18.71 27.63 -33.15
N TYR A 81 -19.94 27.16 -33.27
CA TYR A 81 -20.26 25.77 -33.50
C TYR A 81 -20.42 25.50 -34.98
N VAL A 82 -19.87 24.38 -35.44
CA VAL A 82 -19.87 23.98 -36.84
C VAL A 82 -20.51 22.60 -36.95
N ALA A 83 -21.46 22.46 -37.87
CA ALA A 83 -22.07 21.17 -38.18
C ALA A 83 -22.35 21.02 -39.66
N VAL A 84 -22.48 19.76 -40.09
CA VAL A 84 -22.95 19.42 -41.42
C VAL A 84 -24.24 18.62 -41.30
N HIS A 85 -25.25 19.03 -42.06
CA HIS A 85 -26.48 18.29 -42.23
C HIS A 85 -26.66 17.85 -43.68
N ASP A 86 -27.35 16.72 -43.85
CA ASP A 86 -27.63 16.10 -45.15
C ASP A 86 -26.36 15.95 -46.02
N ASP A 87 -25.24 15.57 -45.38
CA ASP A 87 -23.90 15.32 -45.94
C ASP A 87 -23.19 16.49 -46.65
N LYS A 88 -23.89 17.55 -47.06
CA LYS A 88 -23.32 18.64 -47.87
C LYS A 88 -23.49 20.03 -47.31
N VAL A 89 -24.42 20.24 -46.38
CA VAL A 89 -24.79 21.60 -45.94
C VAL A 89 -24.09 21.93 -44.63
N LEU A 90 -23.09 22.79 -44.72
CA LEU A 90 -22.36 23.36 -43.59
C LEU A 90 -23.20 24.45 -42.91
N ARG A 91 -23.28 24.41 -41.58
CA ARG A 91 -23.84 25.49 -40.75
C ARG A 91 -22.86 25.94 -39.68
N ILE A 92 -22.85 27.24 -39.43
CA ILE A 92 -22.04 27.88 -38.39
C ILE A 92 -22.92 28.81 -37.54
N TRP A 93 -22.85 28.68 -36.22
CA TRP A 93 -23.63 29.49 -35.28
C TRP A 93 -22.89 29.73 -33.97
N LYS A 94 -23.36 30.72 -33.19
CA LYS A 94 -22.86 31.05 -31.86
C LYS A 94 -23.83 30.55 -30.79
N ASN A 95 -23.35 30.51 -29.54
CA ASN A 95 -24.19 30.11 -28.41
C ASN A 95 -25.45 30.99 -28.23
N LYS A 96 -25.41 32.26 -28.68
CA LYS A 96 -26.55 33.18 -28.62
C LYS A 96 -27.64 32.90 -29.66
N ASP A 97 -27.34 32.09 -30.68
CA ASP A 97 -28.25 31.82 -31.77
C ASP A 97 -29.23 30.72 -31.39
N ILE A 98 -30.52 31.07 -31.29
CA ILE A 98 -31.57 30.14 -30.86
C ILE A 98 -32.12 29.32 -32.05
N ASN A 99 -32.13 29.92 -33.25
CA ASN A 99 -32.73 29.30 -34.43
C ASN A 99 -31.68 29.04 -35.51
N LEU A 100 -31.35 27.77 -35.72
CA LEU A 100 -30.38 27.32 -36.73
C LEU A 100 -30.78 27.68 -38.17
N ASP A 101 -32.03 28.03 -38.46
CA ASP A 101 -32.47 28.33 -39.83
C ASP A 101 -32.05 29.70 -40.33
N LYS A 102 -31.73 30.60 -39.40
CA LYS A 102 -31.30 31.97 -39.70
C LYS A 102 -29.79 32.12 -39.65
N VAL A 103 -29.07 31.09 -39.24
CA VAL A 103 -27.61 31.11 -39.12
C VAL A 103 -26.96 30.89 -40.48
N PHE A 104 -25.64 31.08 -40.52
CA PHE A 104 -24.88 30.88 -41.73
C PHE A 104 -25.07 29.46 -42.28
N LYS A 105 -25.28 29.36 -43.60
CA LYS A 105 -25.38 28.09 -44.33
C LYS A 105 -24.59 28.15 -45.62
N ALA A 106 -23.86 27.10 -45.93
CA ALA A 106 -23.16 26.93 -47.18
C ALA A 106 -23.33 25.50 -47.67
N THR A 107 -23.63 25.32 -48.96
CA THR A 107 -23.65 24.00 -49.59
C THR A 107 -22.27 23.72 -50.15
N LEU A 108 -21.70 22.57 -49.80
CA LEU A 108 -20.40 22.10 -50.26
C LEU A 108 -20.55 21.30 -51.57
N SER A 109 -19.47 21.23 -52.34
CA SER A 109 -19.44 20.51 -53.63
C SER A 109 -19.46 18.98 -53.48
N ALA A 110 -18.92 18.44 -52.37
CA ALA A 110 -18.83 17.00 -52.09
C ALA A 110 -19.38 16.64 -50.69
N ASP A 111 -19.66 15.34 -50.51
CA ASP A 111 -20.15 14.78 -49.25
C ASP A 111 -19.07 14.80 -48.16
N VAL A 112 -19.42 15.32 -46.99
CA VAL A 112 -18.56 15.35 -45.81
C VAL A 112 -18.67 14.01 -45.06
N TYR A 113 -17.53 13.49 -44.62
CA TYR A 113 -17.45 12.34 -43.73
C TYR A 113 -17.44 12.79 -42.26
N ARG A 114 -16.50 13.68 -41.89
CA ARG A 114 -16.35 14.16 -40.51
C ARG A 114 -15.66 15.53 -40.46
N ILE A 115 -16.00 16.29 -39.42
CA ILE A 115 -15.30 17.53 -39.06
C ILE A 115 -14.44 17.24 -37.83
N HIS A 116 -13.18 17.64 -37.87
CA HIS A 116 -12.26 17.56 -36.75
C HIS A 116 -11.95 18.96 -36.25
N SER A 117 -12.05 19.17 -34.95
CA SER A 117 -11.60 20.41 -34.31
C SER A 117 -10.51 20.10 -33.29
N GLN A 118 -9.52 20.98 -33.18
CA GLN A 118 -8.42 20.88 -32.24
C GLN A 118 -8.30 22.19 -31.46
N PRO A 119 -7.95 22.18 -30.16
CA PRO A 119 -7.86 23.41 -29.37
C PRO A 119 -6.90 24.47 -29.91
N SER A 120 -5.87 24.06 -30.65
CA SER A 120 -4.80 24.92 -31.17
C SER A 120 -4.81 25.11 -32.68
N GLY A 121 -5.93 24.83 -33.36
CA GLY A 121 -6.08 25.12 -34.78
C GLY A 121 -7.53 25.08 -35.28
N GLY A 122 -7.79 25.79 -36.38
CA GLY A 122 -9.11 25.84 -37.02
C GLY A 122 -9.66 24.46 -37.45
N PRO A 123 -10.99 24.32 -37.59
CA PRO A 123 -11.61 23.04 -37.95
C PRO A 123 -11.19 22.52 -39.33
N LEU A 124 -11.01 21.20 -39.42
CA LEU A 124 -10.67 20.48 -40.65
C LEU A 124 -11.85 19.63 -41.09
N VAL A 125 -12.17 19.70 -42.38
CA VAL A 125 -13.28 18.95 -42.98
C VAL A 125 -12.70 17.82 -43.83
N LEU A 126 -13.02 16.58 -43.46
CA LEU A 126 -12.71 15.36 -44.22
C LEU A 126 -13.93 14.96 -45.05
N PHE A 127 -13.75 14.85 -46.36
CA PHE A 127 -14.79 14.43 -47.29
C PHE A 127 -14.81 12.91 -47.44
N LYS A 128 -15.96 12.34 -47.83
CA LYS A 128 -16.11 10.88 -48.07
C LYS A 128 -15.16 10.38 -49.16
N GLY A 129 -14.73 11.26 -50.08
CA GLY A 129 -13.72 11.00 -51.09
C GLY A 129 -12.27 11.11 -50.63
N GLY A 130 -12.01 11.26 -49.32
CA GLY A 130 -10.66 11.36 -48.74
C GLY A 130 -10.02 12.75 -48.82
N GLY A 131 -10.59 13.67 -49.61
CA GLY A 131 -10.17 15.06 -49.66
C GLY A 131 -10.26 15.76 -48.30
N VAL A 132 -9.32 16.66 -48.02
CA VAL A 132 -9.29 17.43 -46.76
C VAL A 132 -9.17 18.92 -47.07
N ARG A 133 -9.97 19.74 -46.40
CA ARG A 133 -9.89 21.21 -46.49
C ARG A 133 -10.00 21.84 -45.10
N THR A 134 -9.39 23.02 -44.94
CA THR A 134 -9.62 23.86 -43.76
C THR A 134 -10.98 24.53 -43.87
N LEU A 135 -11.59 24.84 -42.73
CA LEU A 135 -12.86 25.55 -42.70
C LEU A 135 -12.78 26.91 -43.42
N ASP A 136 -11.71 27.67 -43.22
CA ASP A 136 -11.55 29.00 -43.82
C ASP A 136 -11.55 28.94 -45.35
N ALA A 137 -10.85 27.97 -45.94
CA ALA A 137 -10.84 27.78 -47.39
C ALA A 137 -12.24 27.43 -47.93
N LEU A 138 -13.04 26.68 -47.17
CA LEU A 138 -14.42 26.35 -47.53
C LEU A 138 -15.37 27.54 -47.37
N LEU A 139 -15.09 28.46 -46.45
CA LEU A 139 -15.87 29.68 -46.27
C LEU A 139 -15.60 30.71 -47.38
N GLU A 140 -14.37 30.78 -47.87
CA GLU A 140 -14.01 31.60 -49.03
C GLU A 140 -14.62 31.05 -50.33
N ALA A 141 -14.56 29.73 -50.53
CA ALA A 141 -15.07 29.07 -51.73
C ALA A 141 -15.79 27.73 -51.41
N PRO A 142 -17.09 27.75 -51.08
CA PRO A 142 -17.84 26.54 -50.70
C PRO A 142 -18.01 25.52 -51.83
N GLN A 143 -18.06 26.00 -53.09
CA GLN A 143 -18.25 25.18 -54.29
C GLN A 143 -16.92 24.85 -55.01
N GLN A 144 -15.79 24.95 -54.29
CA GLN A 144 -14.49 24.55 -54.84
C GLN A 144 -14.47 23.07 -55.22
N GLU A 145 -13.67 22.69 -56.20
CA GLU A 145 -13.47 21.27 -56.53
C GLU A 145 -12.69 20.56 -55.40
N ILE A 146 -13.19 19.39 -55.01
CA ILE A 146 -12.60 18.57 -53.95
C ILE A 146 -12.05 17.31 -54.60
N GLU A 147 -10.78 17.03 -54.33
CA GLU A 147 -10.10 15.84 -54.84
C GLU A 147 -10.74 14.57 -54.28
N ASN A 148 -10.99 13.60 -55.17
CA ASN A 148 -11.44 12.27 -54.80
C ASN A 148 -10.24 11.32 -54.78
N ILE A 149 -9.60 11.24 -53.61
CA ILE A 149 -8.41 10.43 -53.36
C ILE A 149 -8.76 8.94 -53.28
N ILE A 150 -9.91 8.61 -52.71
CA ILE A 150 -10.38 7.22 -52.55
C ILE A 150 -11.61 6.98 -53.43
N SER A 151 -11.58 5.91 -54.22
CA SER A 151 -12.68 5.59 -55.15
C SER A 151 -13.58 4.46 -54.65
N ASP A 152 -12.99 3.34 -54.21
CA ASP A 152 -13.73 2.15 -53.75
C ASP A 152 -13.55 1.85 -52.26
N GLU A 153 -12.77 2.66 -51.55
CA GLU A 153 -12.42 2.42 -50.14
C GLU A 153 -13.41 3.11 -49.21
N VAL A 154 -13.76 2.46 -48.10
CA VAL A 154 -14.67 3.04 -47.10
C VAL A 154 -13.87 3.51 -45.89
N ILE A 155 -13.98 4.80 -45.55
CA ILE A 155 -13.38 5.35 -44.34
C ILE A 155 -14.04 4.72 -43.10
N LYS A 156 -13.22 4.16 -42.20
CA LYS A 156 -13.68 3.54 -40.94
C LYS A 156 -13.36 4.38 -39.72
N TRP A 157 -12.29 5.15 -39.79
CA TRP A 157 -11.79 5.91 -38.65
C TRP A 157 -10.95 7.11 -39.13
N SER A 158 -10.98 8.20 -38.37
CA SER A 158 -10.18 9.40 -38.64
C SER A 158 -9.88 10.14 -37.34
N GLU A 159 -8.73 10.79 -37.29
CA GLU A 159 -8.28 11.64 -36.17
C GLU A 159 -7.38 12.77 -36.69
N ALA A 160 -7.39 13.91 -36.01
CA ALA A 160 -6.60 15.08 -36.37
C ALA A 160 -5.63 15.43 -35.24
N PHE A 161 -4.43 15.87 -35.60
CA PHE A 161 -3.38 16.25 -34.66
C PHE A 161 -2.74 17.58 -35.06
N MET A 162 -2.08 18.22 -34.09
CA MET A 162 -1.23 19.38 -34.31
C MET A 162 0.24 19.00 -34.13
N GLU A 163 1.02 19.12 -35.21
CA GLU A 163 2.48 18.95 -35.20
C GLU A 163 3.15 20.32 -35.24
N GLY A 164 3.50 20.86 -34.07
CA GLY A 164 3.88 22.28 -33.95
C GLY A 164 2.69 23.16 -34.35
N GLU A 165 2.84 23.96 -35.40
CA GLU A 165 1.73 24.76 -35.97
C GLU A 165 1.11 24.11 -37.22
N GLN A 166 1.46 22.87 -37.58
CA GLN A 166 0.94 22.22 -38.79
C GLN A 166 -0.18 21.23 -38.43
N PRO A 167 -1.40 21.38 -38.99
CA PRO A 167 -2.44 20.37 -38.85
C PRO A 167 -2.13 19.13 -39.69
N VAL A 168 -2.22 17.97 -39.06
CA VAL A 168 -2.03 16.65 -39.68
C VAL A 168 -3.29 15.83 -39.45
N LEU A 169 -3.87 15.31 -40.53
CA LEU A 169 -5.03 14.42 -40.47
C LEU A 169 -4.60 13.00 -40.81
N ILE A 170 -5.04 12.03 -40.01
CA ILE A 170 -4.90 10.60 -40.29
C ILE A 170 -6.28 9.97 -40.45
N PHE A 171 -6.44 9.07 -41.41
CA PHE A 171 -7.65 8.27 -41.54
C PHE A 171 -7.35 6.86 -42.04
N ALA A 172 -8.17 5.90 -41.62
CA ALA A 172 -8.07 4.50 -42.01
C ALA A 172 -9.25 4.10 -42.89
N THR A 173 -8.97 3.37 -43.97
CA THR A 173 -9.97 2.86 -44.91
C THR A 173 -9.94 1.34 -44.98
N GLU A 174 -11.06 0.75 -45.42
CA GLU A 174 -11.17 -0.68 -45.71
C GLU A 174 -11.55 -0.88 -47.20
N LYS A 175 -10.86 -1.79 -47.88
CA LYS A 175 -11.20 -2.28 -49.23
C LYS A 175 -10.98 -3.78 -49.30
N ASP A 176 -12.02 -4.56 -49.58
CA ASP A 176 -11.95 -6.03 -49.75
C ASP A 176 -11.26 -6.78 -48.58
N GLY A 177 -11.33 -6.21 -47.36
CA GLY A 177 -10.69 -6.75 -46.16
C GLY A 177 -9.23 -6.29 -45.92
N ASP A 178 -8.64 -5.58 -46.87
CA ASP A 178 -7.40 -4.82 -46.68
C ASP A 178 -7.67 -3.48 -46.01
N PHE A 179 -6.74 -3.08 -45.13
CA PHE A 179 -6.82 -1.79 -44.45
C PHE A 179 -5.66 -0.89 -44.88
N PHE A 180 -6.01 0.35 -45.23
CA PHE A 180 -5.05 1.38 -45.61
C PHE A 180 -5.12 2.54 -44.62
N VAL A 181 -4.00 3.21 -44.43
CA VAL A 181 -3.87 4.38 -43.57
C VAL A 181 -3.33 5.52 -44.41
N TYR A 182 -4.04 6.64 -44.37
CA TYR A 182 -3.68 7.86 -45.08
C TYR A 182 -3.27 8.92 -44.08
N VAL A 183 -2.16 9.61 -44.36
CA VAL A 183 -1.67 10.73 -43.57
C VAL A 183 -1.58 11.96 -44.47
N GLN A 184 -2.42 12.95 -44.20
CA GLN A 184 -2.46 14.23 -44.92
C GLN A 184 -1.82 15.33 -44.09
N LYS A 185 -0.82 16.01 -44.66
CA LYS A 185 -0.26 17.25 -44.11
C LYS A 185 -0.76 18.44 -44.91
N LEU A 186 -1.60 19.27 -44.30
CA LEU A 186 -2.29 20.34 -45.01
C LEU A 186 -1.36 21.48 -45.46
N LYS A 187 -0.40 21.91 -44.63
CA LYS A 187 0.51 23.01 -45.01
C LYS A 187 1.47 22.66 -46.15
N VAL A 188 1.85 21.38 -46.26
CA VAL A 188 2.76 20.86 -47.31
C VAL A 188 1.96 20.28 -48.49
N ASN A 189 0.64 20.14 -48.31
CA ASN A 189 -0.28 19.41 -49.18
C ASN A 189 0.25 18.03 -49.61
N SER A 190 0.86 17.29 -48.68
CA SER A 190 1.37 15.95 -48.95
C SER A 190 0.46 14.89 -48.35
N LEU A 191 0.06 13.94 -49.20
CA LEU A 191 -0.70 12.76 -48.84
C LEU A 191 0.22 11.54 -48.92
N HIS A 192 0.26 10.74 -47.86
CA HIS A 192 0.95 9.45 -47.87
C HIS A 192 -0.06 8.33 -47.63
N LYS A 193 0.01 7.29 -48.47
CA LYS A 193 -0.81 6.08 -48.36
C LYS A 193 0.06 4.93 -47.84
N TYR A 194 -0.43 4.25 -46.83
CA TYR A 194 0.23 3.11 -46.23
C TYR A 194 -0.70 1.90 -46.22
N LYS A 195 -0.17 0.71 -46.51
CA LYS A 195 -0.91 -0.55 -46.35
C LYS A 195 -0.61 -1.16 -44.99
N LEU A 196 -1.63 -1.51 -44.20
CA LEU A 196 -1.42 -2.23 -42.94
C LEU A 196 -1.11 -3.70 -43.24
N GLU A 197 -0.12 -4.25 -42.55
CA GLU A 197 0.24 -5.67 -42.67
C GLU A 197 -0.97 -6.58 -42.36
N GLN A 198 -1.35 -7.43 -43.32
CA GLN A 198 -2.45 -8.39 -43.17
C GLN A 198 -2.15 -9.39 -42.04
N GLN A 199 -3.21 -9.89 -41.40
CA GLN A 199 -3.11 -11.04 -40.50
C GLN A 199 -4.10 -12.09 -40.98
N GLU A 200 -3.64 -13.34 -41.08
CA GLU A 200 -4.53 -14.44 -41.37
C GLU A 200 -5.62 -14.51 -40.28
N SER A 201 -6.89 -14.45 -40.69
CA SER A 201 -8.10 -14.63 -39.87
C SER A 201 -8.50 -13.55 -38.85
N SER A 202 -7.75 -12.44 -38.69
CA SER A 202 -8.14 -11.34 -37.78
C SER A 202 -8.27 -9.98 -38.46
N LYS A 203 -9.28 -9.20 -38.05
CA LYS A 203 -9.57 -7.87 -38.59
C LYS A 203 -9.46 -6.80 -37.50
N PRO A 204 -8.99 -5.58 -37.79
CA PRO A 204 -9.04 -4.47 -36.86
C PRO A 204 -10.51 -4.07 -36.60
N LEU A 205 -10.86 -3.99 -35.32
CA LEU A 205 -12.17 -3.60 -34.80
C LEU A 205 -12.24 -2.10 -34.51
N SER A 206 -11.16 -1.54 -33.97
CA SER A 206 -11.08 -0.13 -33.57
C SER A 206 -9.66 0.40 -33.76
N PHE A 207 -9.57 1.71 -33.94
CA PHE A 207 -8.33 2.45 -34.09
C PHE A 207 -8.30 3.63 -33.12
N THR A 208 -7.11 4.01 -32.70
CA THR A 208 -6.83 5.27 -31.98
C THR A 208 -5.39 5.63 -32.24
N ALA A 209 -5.05 6.91 -32.31
CA ALA A 209 -3.67 7.32 -32.48
C ALA A 209 -3.29 8.45 -31.53
N HIS A 210 -1.99 8.61 -31.34
CA HIS A 210 -1.43 9.78 -30.70
C HIS A 210 -0.12 10.17 -31.38
N ILE A 211 0.20 11.45 -31.36
CA ILE A 211 1.44 11.97 -31.92
C ILE A 211 2.45 12.30 -30.82
N LYS A 212 3.70 11.89 -31.00
CA LYS A 212 4.81 12.28 -30.13
C LYS A 212 6.11 12.35 -30.92
N ASN A 213 6.87 13.44 -30.75
CA ASN A 213 8.19 13.62 -31.36
C ASN A 213 8.19 13.36 -32.88
N HIS A 214 7.21 13.90 -33.62
CA HIS A 214 7.07 13.71 -35.08
C HIS A 214 6.78 12.27 -35.53
N VAL A 215 6.31 11.42 -34.62
CA VAL A 215 5.90 10.04 -34.90
C VAL A 215 4.45 9.88 -34.49
N ILE A 216 3.61 9.44 -35.43
CA ILE A 216 2.25 9.01 -35.13
C ILE A 216 2.34 7.55 -34.69
N THR A 217 1.87 7.28 -33.47
CA THR A 217 1.66 5.94 -32.98
C THR A 217 0.19 5.59 -33.15
N LEU A 218 -0.09 4.76 -34.16
CA LEU A 218 -1.41 4.18 -34.40
C LEU A 218 -1.53 2.89 -33.59
N LEU A 219 -2.57 2.79 -32.78
CA LEU A 219 -2.95 1.57 -32.08
C LEU A 219 -4.18 0.97 -32.74
N CYS A 220 -4.15 -0.34 -32.95
CA CYS A 220 -5.21 -1.09 -33.58
C CYS A 220 -5.63 -2.25 -32.68
N LEU A 221 -6.91 -2.29 -32.31
CA LEU A 221 -7.49 -3.44 -31.61
C LEU A 221 -8.03 -4.41 -32.65
N TYR A 222 -7.58 -5.66 -32.63
CA TYR A 222 -8.01 -6.70 -33.56
C TYR A 222 -9.03 -7.66 -32.95
N SER A 223 -9.74 -8.38 -33.81
CA SER A 223 -10.74 -9.40 -33.46
C SER A 223 -10.18 -10.63 -32.72
N ASN A 224 -8.86 -10.74 -32.61
CA ASN A 224 -8.15 -11.74 -31.80
C ASN A 224 -7.77 -11.19 -30.41
N ASP A 225 -8.43 -10.12 -29.98
CA ASP A 225 -8.24 -9.41 -28.71
C ASP A 225 -6.82 -8.91 -28.49
N SER A 226 -6.07 -8.73 -29.58
CA SER A 226 -4.71 -8.24 -29.54
C SER A 226 -4.66 -6.77 -29.93
N VAL A 227 -3.90 -5.99 -29.18
CA VAL A 227 -3.62 -4.59 -29.47
C VAL A 227 -2.27 -4.51 -30.15
N TYR A 228 -2.28 -4.04 -31.39
CA TYR A 228 -1.09 -3.83 -32.19
C TYR A 228 -0.72 -2.36 -32.25
N LYS A 229 0.58 -2.10 -32.36
CA LYS A 229 1.18 -0.79 -32.55
C LYS A 229 1.77 -0.68 -33.94
N VAL A 230 1.50 0.45 -34.57
CA VAL A 230 2.07 0.84 -35.85
C VAL A 230 2.70 2.23 -35.69
N LEU A 231 3.93 2.38 -36.17
CA LEU A 231 4.68 3.63 -36.08
C LEU A 231 4.78 4.26 -37.47
N ILE A 232 4.32 5.51 -37.58
CA ILE A 232 4.37 6.28 -38.83
C ILE A 232 5.24 7.51 -38.58
N HIS A 233 6.37 7.57 -39.29
CA HIS A 233 7.32 8.68 -39.16
C HIS A 233 6.95 9.81 -40.12
N LEU A 234 6.64 10.99 -39.58
CA LEU A 234 6.25 12.13 -40.41
C LEU A 234 7.43 12.71 -41.22
N ARG A 235 8.69 12.32 -40.98
CA ARG A 235 9.84 12.88 -41.72
C ARG A 235 10.14 12.20 -43.05
N GLN A 236 9.55 11.04 -43.35
CA GLN A 236 9.84 10.30 -44.57
C GLN A 236 8.96 10.83 -45.71
N ASN A 237 9.51 11.71 -46.55
CA ASN A 237 8.98 12.00 -47.88
C ASN A 237 9.58 10.97 -48.84
N THR A 238 9.06 9.75 -48.85
CA THR A 238 9.38 8.76 -49.90
C THR A 238 8.26 8.79 -50.92
N GLU A 239 8.62 9.08 -52.17
CA GLU A 239 7.70 9.18 -53.30
C GLU A 239 7.05 7.81 -53.61
N GLU A 240 5.72 7.84 -53.72
CA GLU A 240 4.82 7.03 -54.56
C GLU A 240 4.72 5.50 -54.40
N GLU A 241 5.55 4.81 -53.61
CA GLU A 241 5.33 3.38 -53.35
C GLU A 241 4.42 3.13 -52.13
N GLU A 242 3.43 2.24 -52.28
CA GLU A 242 2.59 1.74 -51.17
C GLU A 242 3.47 1.07 -50.12
N GLN A 243 3.85 1.83 -49.09
CA GLN A 243 4.69 1.31 -48.02
C GLN A 243 3.85 0.43 -47.07
N ILE A 244 4.30 -0.80 -46.85
CA ILE A 244 3.68 -1.72 -45.89
C ILE A 244 4.16 -1.34 -44.48
N LEU A 245 3.21 -1.04 -43.60
CA LEU A 245 3.47 -0.73 -42.21
C LEU A 245 3.50 -2.02 -41.37
N ALA A 246 4.69 -2.35 -40.86
CA ALA A 246 4.87 -3.43 -39.91
C ALA A 246 4.16 -3.12 -38.58
N LYS A 247 3.48 -4.13 -38.03
CA LYS A 247 2.80 -4.03 -36.74
C LYS A 247 3.59 -4.75 -35.65
N SER A 248 3.55 -4.23 -34.43
CA SER A 248 4.14 -4.88 -33.26
C SER A 248 3.06 -5.16 -32.23
N LEU A 249 2.99 -6.39 -31.71
CA LEU A 249 2.05 -6.76 -30.66
C LEU A 249 2.42 -6.06 -29.35
N ILE A 250 1.50 -5.27 -28.79
CA ILE A 250 1.69 -4.66 -27.46
C ILE A 250 1.12 -5.56 -26.37
N LEU A 251 -0.14 -5.96 -26.53
CA LEU A 251 -0.96 -6.51 -25.45
C LEU A 251 -1.95 -7.52 -26.03
N LYS A 252 -2.23 -8.55 -25.25
CA LYS A 252 -3.35 -9.46 -25.50
C LYS A 252 -4.35 -9.32 -24.35
N LEU A 253 -5.57 -8.88 -24.66
CA LEU A 253 -6.60 -8.53 -23.68
C LEU A 253 -7.33 -9.75 -23.11
N SER A 254 -7.41 -10.84 -23.87
CA SER A 254 -8.07 -12.08 -23.44
C SER A 254 -7.08 -13.22 -23.18
N VAL A 255 -7.35 -13.99 -22.12
CA VAL A 255 -6.72 -15.29 -21.84
C VAL A 255 -7.60 -16.45 -22.37
N SER A 256 -8.88 -16.18 -22.65
CA SER A 256 -9.89 -17.15 -23.11
C SER A 256 -10.42 -16.74 -24.50
N GLY A 257 -10.32 -17.65 -25.48
CA GLY A 257 -10.52 -17.39 -26.91
C GLY A 257 -11.97 -17.15 -27.36
N SER A 258 -12.67 -16.18 -26.79
CA SER A 258 -13.96 -15.69 -27.32
C SER A 258 -13.81 -14.26 -27.84
N ALA A 259 -14.37 -13.98 -29.01
CA ALA A 259 -14.19 -12.72 -29.72
C ALA A 259 -14.89 -11.56 -29.02
N LEU A 260 -14.15 -10.48 -28.76
CA LEU A 260 -14.69 -9.21 -28.27
C LEU A 260 -15.80 -8.68 -29.20
N LYS A 261 -17.01 -8.48 -28.67
CA LYS A 261 -18.11 -7.77 -29.34
C LYS A 261 -18.23 -6.35 -28.79
N GLY A 262 -18.42 -5.38 -29.68
CA GLY A 262 -18.71 -3.99 -29.31
C GLY A 262 -17.54 -3.25 -28.67
N THR A 263 -16.31 -3.45 -29.14
CA THR A 263 -15.14 -2.84 -28.51
C THR A 263 -14.77 -1.49 -29.07
N SER A 264 -14.62 -0.52 -28.17
CA SER A 264 -13.87 0.70 -28.42
C SER A 264 -12.75 0.81 -27.40
N PHE A 265 -11.67 1.48 -27.79
CA PHE A 265 -10.58 1.74 -26.88
C PHE A 265 -9.95 3.10 -27.19
N VAL A 266 -9.40 3.70 -26.16
CA VAL A 266 -8.86 5.06 -26.18
C VAL A 266 -7.49 5.08 -25.50
N VAL A 267 -6.59 5.92 -26.01
CA VAL A 267 -5.30 6.18 -25.38
C VAL A 267 -5.50 7.13 -24.21
N LEU A 268 -5.03 6.75 -23.02
CA LEU A 268 -5.04 7.64 -21.85
C LEU A 268 -3.73 8.41 -21.73
N ASP A 269 -2.63 7.71 -21.93
CA ASP A 269 -1.29 8.26 -21.94
C ASP A 269 -0.34 7.37 -22.76
N LYS A 270 0.98 7.57 -22.61
CA LYS A 270 2.01 6.83 -23.35
C LYS A 270 2.03 5.33 -23.06
N ASP A 271 1.63 4.95 -21.84
CA ASP A 271 1.76 3.60 -21.29
C ASP A 271 0.41 3.00 -20.85
N HIS A 272 -0.71 3.71 -21.03
CA HIS A 272 -2.03 3.25 -20.60
C HIS A 272 -3.09 3.40 -21.70
N ILE A 273 -3.93 2.37 -21.82
CA ILE A 273 -5.09 2.35 -22.70
C ILE A 273 -6.33 1.97 -21.89
N ALA A 274 -7.48 2.53 -22.24
CA ALA A 274 -8.76 2.07 -21.73
C ALA A 274 -9.52 1.32 -22.81
N VAL A 275 -10.07 0.17 -22.47
CA VAL A 275 -10.86 -0.69 -23.36
C VAL A 275 -12.25 -0.87 -22.75
N LEU A 276 -13.27 -0.53 -23.53
CA LEU A 276 -14.66 -0.85 -23.25
C LEU A 276 -15.05 -2.06 -24.09
N GLY A 277 -15.45 -3.15 -23.44
CA GLY A 277 -15.83 -4.37 -24.15
C GLY A 277 -16.27 -5.51 -23.23
N SER A 278 -16.79 -6.57 -23.85
CA SER A 278 -17.18 -7.78 -23.13
C SER A 278 -15.97 -8.68 -22.84
N LEU A 279 -15.59 -8.82 -21.57
CA LEU A 279 -14.57 -9.80 -21.17
C LEU A 279 -15.27 -11.08 -20.73
N THR A 280 -15.10 -12.18 -21.46
CA THR A 280 -15.66 -13.48 -21.05
C THR A 280 -14.71 -14.23 -20.13
N ALA A 281 -15.04 -14.32 -18.84
CA ALA A 281 -14.49 -15.38 -17.99
C ALA A 281 -15.18 -16.71 -18.35
N SER A 282 -14.42 -17.82 -18.41
CA SER A 282 -14.97 -19.12 -18.84
C SER A 282 -16.15 -19.54 -17.97
N GLY A 283 -17.33 -19.67 -18.57
CA GLY A 283 -18.53 -20.25 -17.94
C GLY A 283 -19.58 -19.26 -17.44
N GLU A 284 -19.34 -17.94 -17.49
CA GLU A 284 -20.34 -16.91 -17.15
C GLU A 284 -20.88 -16.17 -18.39
N GLU A 285 -22.08 -15.62 -18.27
CA GLU A 285 -22.64 -14.69 -19.26
C GLU A 285 -21.65 -13.54 -19.54
N SER A 286 -21.51 -13.16 -20.81
CA SER A 286 -20.61 -12.10 -21.25
C SER A 286 -21.00 -10.75 -20.61
N LYS A 287 -20.26 -10.33 -19.58
CA LYS A 287 -20.43 -9.02 -18.94
C LYS A 287 -19.55 -7.98 -19.62
N GLU A 288 -20.14 -6.85 -20.00
CA GLU A 288 -19.38 -5.71 -20.49
C GLU A 288 -18.63 -5.03 -19.34
N CYS A 289 -17.40 -4.61 -19.62
CA CYS A 289 -16.55 -3.98 -18.63
C CYS A 289 -15.74 -2.84 -19.26
N LEU A 290 -15.48 -1.82 -18.44
CA LEU A 290 -14.49 -0.79 -18.72
C LEU A 290 -13.19 -1.17 -18.01
N THR A 291 -12.13 -1.37 -18.78
CA THR A 291 -10.82 -1.81 -18.28
C THR A 291 -9.74 -0.81 -18.61
N ILE A 292 -8.80 -0.58 -17.69
CA ILE A 292 -7.57 0.19 -17.95
C ILE A 292 -6.38 -0.76 -17.91
N TRP A 293 -5.62 -0.76 -18.99
CA TRP A 293 -4.46 -1.62 -19.19
C TRP A 293 -3.19 -0.79 -19.26
N ASN A 294 -2.12 -1.32 -18.68
CA ASN A 294 -0.77 -0.82 -18.84
C ASN A 294 -0.10 -1.51 -20.02
N THR A 295 0.25 -0.77 -21.06
CA THR A 295 0.90 -1.29 -22.27
C THR A 295 2.38 -1.59 -22.05
N LYS A 296 3.05 -0.93 -21.09
CA LYS A 296 4.47 -1.13 -20.78
C LYS A 296 4.75 -2.43 -20.03
N PHE A 297 3.91 -2.75 -19.05
CA PHE A 297 4.00 -3.96 -18.23
C PHE A 297 3.03 -5.06 -18.67
N GLN A 298 2.15 -4.77 -19.64
CA GLN A 298 1.13 -5.69 -20.15
C GLN A 298 0.18 -6.20 -19.06
N THR A 299 -0.19 -5.32 -18.12
CA THR A 299 -1.01 -5.67 -16.95
C THR A 299 -2.35 -4.93 -16.96
N LEU A 300 -3.41 -5.62 -16.53
CA LEU A 300 -4.68 -5.00 -16.19
C LEU A 300 -4.51 -4.24 -14.87
N GLN A 301 -4.82 -2.94 -14.84
CA GLN A 301 -4.70 -2.13 -13.62
C GLN A 301 -6.02 -2.02 -12.87
N THR A 302 -7.13 -1.84 -13.58
CA THR A 302 -8.46 -1.73 -12.98
C THR A 302 -9.54 -2.12 -13.99
N SER A 303 -10.66 -2.63 -13.48
CA SER A 303 -11.83 -3.05 -14.24
C SER A 303 -13.08 -2.63 -13.50
N LYS A 304 -14.10 -2.20 -14.24
CA LYS A 304 -15.44 -1.96 -13.72
C LYS A 304 -16.48 -2.64 -14.59
N GLU A 305 -17.28 -3.48 -13.97
CA GLU A 305 -18.38 -4.20 -14.62
C GLU A 305 -19.56 -3.26 -14.92
N LEU A 306 -20.16 -3.44 -16.08
CA LEU A 306 -21.26 -2.64 -16.60
C LEU A 306 -22.45 -3.56 -16.93
N PRO A 307 -23.28 -3.91 -15.92
CA PRO A 307 -24.29 -4.97 -16.06
C PRO A 307 -25.44 -4.62 -16.99
N LEU A 308 -25.70 -3.34 -17.25
CA LEU A 308 -26.78 -2.86 -18.12
C LEU A 308 -26.38 -2.82 -19.61
N GLY A 309 -25.16 -3.27 -19.95
CA GLY A 309 -24.60 -3.19 -21.29
C GLY A 309 -24.35 -1.76 -21.77
N THR A 310 -23.65 -1.64 -22.90
CA THR A 310 -23.22 -0.38 -23.52
C THR A 310 -23.46 -0.41 -25.03
N SER A 311 -23.34 0.74 -25.68
CA SER A 311 -23.37 0.85 -27.16
C SER A 311 -22.01 0.50 -27.81
N GLY A 312 -21.01 0.12 -27.02
CA GLY A 312 -19.64 -0.11 -27.48
C GLY A 312 -18.87 1.16 -27.85
N GLN A 313 -19.40 2.35 -27.56
CA GLN A 313 -18.73 3.64 -27.79
C GLN A 313 -18.14 4.20 -26.48
N LEU A 314 -16.87 4.62 -26.55
CA LEU A 314 -16.13 5.22 -25.45
C LEU A 314 -15.47 6.51 -25.94
N TRP A 315 -15.69 7.59 -25.21
CA TRP A 315 -14.99 8.87 -25.39
C TRP A 315 -14.20 9.21 -24.14
N CYS A 316 -13.07 9.90 -24.30
CA CYS A 316 -12.20 10.29 -23.20
C CYS A 316 -11.74 11.74 -23.38
N TYR A 317 -12.09 12.59 -22.43
CA TYR A 317 -11.70 14.00 -22.39
C TYR A 317 -11.39 14.38 -20.94
N GLU A 318 -10.29 15.10 -20.70
CA GLU A 318 -9.93 15.65 -19.38
C GLU A 318 -10.11 14.69 -18.20
N GLU A 319 -9.51 13.50 -18.28
CA GLU A 319 -9.57 12.47 -17.22
C GLU A 319 -10.98 11.92 -16.94
N LYS A 320 -11.93 12.13 -17.86
CA LYS A 320 -13.31 11.64 -17.79
C LYS A 320 -13.59 10.71 -18.97
N PHE A 321 -14.11 9.54 -18.65
CA PHE A 321 -14.74 8.64 -19.62
C PHE A 321 -16.20 8.99 -19.79
N PHE A 322 -16.64 8.98 -21.04
CA PHE A 322 -18.05 9.08 -21.41
C PHE A 322 -18.41 7.83 -22.20
N PHE A 323 -19.48 7.15 -21.79
CA PHE A 323 -19.99 5.97 -22.48
C PHE A 323 -21.46 5.79 -22.13
N THR A 324 -22.16 5.02 -22.94
CA THR A 324 -23.56 4.69 -22.69
C THR A 324 -23.64 3.48 -21.75
N HIS A 325 -24.50 3.56 -20.74
CA HIS A 325 -24.77 2.44 -19.82
C HIS A 325 -26.28 2.24 -19.75
N GLY A 326 -26.79 1.17 -20.35
CA GLY A 326 -28.22 0.98 -20.55
C GLY A 326 -28.85 2.08 -21.43
N LYS A 327 -29.64 2.98 -20.82
CA LYS A 327 -30.32 4.10 -21.50
C LYS A 327 -29.83 5.47 -21.04
N VAL A 328 -28.66 5.54 -20.41
CA VAL A 328 -28.11 6.80 -19.92
C VAL A 328 -26.70 7.01 -20.44
N LEU A 329 -26.32 8.27 -20.61
CA LEU A 329 -24.93 8.68 -20.82
C LEU A 329 -24.26 8.84 -19.46
N THR A 330 -23.26 8.01 -19.19
CA THR A 330 -22.55 7.96 -17.92
C THR A 330 -21.17 8.59 -18.06
N VAL A 331 -20.79 9.35 -17.04
CA VAL A 331 -19.47 9.95 -16.89
C VAL A 331 -18.75 9.23 -15.76
N MET A 332 -17.50 8.84 -16.00
CA MET A 332 -16.66 8.22 -14.99
C MET A 332 -15.29 8.88 -14.98
N MET A 333 -14.88 9.38 -13.83
CA MET A 333 -13.52 9.92 -13.68
C MET A 333 -12.52 8.79 -13.51
N TYR A 334 -11.31 8.99 -14.02
CA TYR A 334 -10.20 8.08 -13.76
C TYR A 334 -8.98 8.87 -13.29
N LYS A 335 -8.19 8.25 -12.42
CA LYS A 335 -6.87 8.75 -12.06
C LYS A 335 -5.84 7.77 -12.58
N CYS A 336 -4.96 8.23 -13.47
CA CYS A 336 -3.89 7.42 -14.02
C CYS A 336 -2.54 7.99 -13.57
N GLU A 337 -1.82 7.24 -12.73
CA GLU A 337 -0.45 7.60 -12.36
C GLU A 337 0.54 7.08 -13.40
N THR A 338 1.69 7.75 -13.53
CA THR A 338 2.78 7.29 -14.40
C THR A 338 3.20 5.85 -14.08
N SER A 339 3.40 5.05 -15.12
CA SER A 339 3.77 3.64 -15.00
C SER A 339 5.06 3.43 -14.22
N SER A 340 4.94 2.80 -13.04
CA SER A 340 6.07 2.40 -12.19
C SER A 340 6.01 0.91 -11.87
N LEU A 341 7.17 0.27 -11.78
CA LEU A 341 7.26 -1.13 -11.33
C LEU A 341 6.68 -1.31 -9.93
N ALA A 342 6.86 -0.34 -9.03
CA ALA A 342 6.28 -0.39 -7.70
C ALA A 342 4.74 -0.39 -7.73
N ALA A 343 4.15 0.35 -8.68
CA ALA A 343 2.70 0.36 -8.89
C ALA A 343 2.21 -0.98 -9.46
N ALA A 344 2.92 -1.54 -10.45
CA ALA A 344 2.57 -2.82 -11.07
C ALA A 344 2.65 -4.01 -10.10
N VAL A 345 3.59 -3.97 -9.14
CA VAL A 345 3.81 -5.05 -8.14
C VAL A 345 3.01 -4.83 -6.85
N GLY A 346 2.17 -3.78 -6.78
CA GLY A 346 1.35 -3.49 -5.59
C GLY A 346 2.15 -3.03 -4.37
N LYS A 347 3.41 -2.59 -4.57
CA LYS A 347 4.30 -2.09 -3.50
C LYS A 347 4.29 -0.57 -3.35
N LEU A 348 3.59 0.13 -4.24
CA LEU A 348 3.41 1.56 -4.11
C LEU A 348 2.52 1.83 -2.90
N LYS A 349 3.10 2.40 -1.84
CA LYS A 349 2.33 2.94 -0.72
C LYS A 349 1.44 4.03 -1.28
N GLY A 350 0.15 3.72 -1.47
CA GLY A 350 -0.82 4.72 -1.87
C GLY A 350 -0.77 5.86 -0.87
N SER A 351 -0.60 7.09 -1.34
CA SER A 351 -0.92 8.27 -0.56
C SER A 351 -2.44 8.33 -0.42
N GLN A 352 -3.01 7.43 0.39
CA GLN A 352 -4.34 7.67 0.92
C GLN A 352 -4.19 8.87 1.84
N THR A 353 -4.66 10.02 1.37
CA THR A 353 -5.09 11.09 2.28
C THR A 353 -6.08 10.46 3.26
N PRO A 354 -5.98 10.73 4.57
CA PRO A 354 -6.83 10.11 5.58
C PRO A 354 -8.23 10.70 5.48
N ASP A 355 -9.01 10.27 4.48
CA ASP A 355 -10.45 10.40 4.52
C ASP A 355 -10.96 9.34 5.49
N VAL A 356 -11.26 9.82 6.70
CA VAL A 356 -11.96 9.18 7.82
C VAL A 356 -12.27 7.69 7.60
N SER A 357 -11.29 6.82 7.83
CA SER A 357 -11.56 5.40 7.97
C SER A 357 -12.24 5.18 9.32
N SER A 358 -13.56 5.01 9.33
CA SER A 358 -14.25 4.44 10.49
C SER A 358 -13.67 3.04 10.72
N PHE A 359 -12.86 2.89 11.77
CA PHE A 359 -12.35 1.59 12.16
C PHE A 359 -13.52 0.71 12.58
N VAL A 360 -13.73 -0.40 11.87
CA VAL A 360 -14.71 -1.41 12.26
C VAL A 360 -14.01 -2.40 13.19
N ASN A 361 -14.53 -2.54 14.40
CA ASN A 361 -14.06 -3.55 15.35
C ASN A 361 -14.61 -4.93 14.96
N TRP A 362 -13.76 -5.77 14.39
CA TRP A 362 -14.09 -7.15 13.98
C TRP A 362 -14.54 -8.07 15.13
N ASN A 363 -14.28 -7.69 16.39
CA ASN A 363 -14.69 -8.47 17.57
C ASN A 363 -16.18 -8.27 17.95
N THR A 364 -16.92 -7.40 17.25
CA THR A 364 -18.36 -7.17 17.51
C THR A 364 -19.30 -8.08 16.72
N LEU A 365 -18.78 -8.94 15.83
CA LEU A 365 -19.56 -9.89 15.02
C LEU A 365 -20.03 -11.15 15.79
N GLY A 366 -19.89 -11.14 17.13
CA GLY A 366 -20.10 -12.30 17.99
C GLY A 366 -21.47 -12.43 18.65
N ASP A 367 -22.48 -11.65 18.25
CA ASP A 367 -23.87 -11.93 18.61
C ASP A 367 -24.76 -11.72 17.37
N GLY A 368 -25.31 -12.82 16.88
CA GLY A 368 -26.14 -12.82 15.69
C GLY A 368 -27.49 -12.16 15.94
N GLU A 369 -27.80 -11.11 15.20
CA GLU A 369 -29.14 -10.89 14.63
C GLU A 369 -29.10 -9.81 13.54
N GLN A 370 -29.57 -10.22 12.37
CA GLN A 370 -30.25 -9.46 11.31
C GLN A 370 -29.68 -8.10 10.87
N VAL A 371 -29.14 -8.13 9.66
CA VAL A 371 -28.87 -7.01 8.75
C VAL A 371 -30.07 -6.05 8.70
N ASP A 372 -29.83 -4.79 9.06
CA ASP A 372 -30.52 -3.66 8.46
C ASP A 372 -29.49 -2.58 8.12
N SER A 373 -29.57 -2.15 6.87
CA SER A 373 -28.72 -1.19 6.17
C SER A 373 -28.39 0.09 6.96
N PHE A 374 -27.10 0.41 7.09
CA PHE A 374 -26.66 1.73 7.53
C PHE A 374 -26.92 2.77 6.43
N GLN A 375 -28.00 3.55 6.59
CA GLN A 375 -28.17 4.82 5.90
C GLN A 375 -27.15 5.85 6.43
N SER A 376 -26.45 6.49 5.50
CA SER A 376 -25.59 7.66 5.71
C SER A 376 -26.33 8.77 6.46
N GLN A 377 -25.84 9.15 7.65
CA GLN A 377 -26.35 10.31 8.37
C GLN A 377 -25.79 11.60 7.75
N GLN A 378 -26.61 12.23 6.91
CA GLN A 378 -26.54 13.64 6.59
C GLN A 378 -27.56 14.35 7.50
N SER A 379 -27.13 15.27 8.36
CA SER A 379 -28.04 16.05 9.21
C SER A 379 -28.23 17.46 8.65
N VAL A 380 -29.37 17.67 8.00
CA VAL A 380 -30.01 18.99 7.85
C VAL A 380 -31.38 18.90 8.52
N ALA A 381 -31.67 19.90 9.35
CA ALA A 381 -32.88 20.02 10.16
C ALA A 381 -34.18 19.96 9.34
N LEU A 382 -35.22 19.31 9.88
CA LEU A 382 -36.62 19.73 9.80
C LEU A 382 -37.51 18.90 10.75
N LYS A 383 -38.61 19.52 11.18
CA LYS A 383 -39.45 19.19 12.35
C LYS A 383 -40.48 18.07 12.12
N SER A 384 -40.75 17.34 13.20
CA SER A 384 -42.04 16.78 13.69
C SER A 384 -43.03 16.11 12.73
N GLU A 385 -43.39 14.84 12.99
CA GLU A 385 -44.74 14.46 13.48
C GLU A 385 -44.86 12.97 13.89
N SER A 386 -45.94 12.70 14.63
CA SER A 386 -46.20 11.62 15.58
C SER A 386 -46.85 10.33 15.05
N ARG A 387 -46.68 9.23 15.80
CA ARG A 387 -47.56 8.04 16.10
C ARG A 387 -46.69 6.77 16.11
N MET A 388 -46.83 5.76 16.96
CA MET A 388 -47.91 5.34 17.85
C MET A 388 -47.30 4.41 18.92
N THR A 389 -47.88 4.44 20.11
CA THR A 389 -47.54 3.63 21.29
C THR A 389 -47.80 2.13 21.11
N LEU A 390 -46.87 1.28 21.56
CA LEU A 390 -47.21 -0.02 22.15
C LEU A 390 -46.42 -0.23 23.44
N ARG A 391 -47.17 -0.27 24.55
CA ARG A 391 -46.71 -0.52 25.92
C ARG A 391 -46.33 -1.99 26.07
N SER A 392 -45.10 -2.27 26.53
CA SER A 392 -44.81 -3.49 27.30
C SER A 392 -44.06 -3.14 28.59
N LYS A 393 -44.28 -3.99 29.58
CA LYS A 393 -44.26 -3.74 31.02
C LYS A 393 -42.93 -3.26 31.62
N ARG A 394 -43.10 -2.33 32.55
CA ARG A 394 -42.15 -1.85 33.56
C ARG A 394 -41.62 -3.01 34.42
N ASN A 395 -40.34 -3.33 34.30
CA ASN A 395 -39.56 -3.95 35.37
C ASN A 395 -38.70 -2.86 36.01
N VAL A 396 -38.95 -2.62 37.30
CA VAL A 396 -38.13 -1.73 38.14
C VAL A 396 -36.86 -2.51 38.50
N ALA A 397 -35.78 -2.24 37.80
CA ALA A 397 -34.43 -2.64 38.18
C ALA A 397 -33.56 -1.38 38.23
N LYS A 398 -32.72 -1.32 39.27
CA LYS A 398 -31.84 -0.22 39.69
C LYS A 398 -31.26 0.60 38.53
N VAL A 399 -31.31 1.93 38.70
CA VAL A 399 -30.56 2.92 37.92
C VAL A 399 -29.11 2.45 37.78
N GLN A 400 -28.74 1.95 36.60
CA GLN A 400 -27.35 1.88 36.20
C GLN A 400 -26.88 3.32 35.92
N PRO A 401 -25.73 3.76 36.45
CA PRO A 401 -25.18 5.05 36.09
C PRO A 401 -24.72 5.01 34.62
N GLU A 402 -25.17 5.99 33.86
CA GLU A 402 -24.88 6.22 32.44
C GLU A 402 -23.42 5.91 32.09
N THR A 403 -23.21 5.03 31.11
CA THR A 403 -21.91 4.79 30.48
C THR A 403 -21.53 6.02 29.66
N LEU A 404 -20.60 6.82 30.18
CA LEU A 404 -20.00 7.95 29.46
C LEU A 404 -19.28 7.46 28.20
N SER A 405 -19.61 8.03 27.06
CA SER A 405 -18.94 7.76 25.77
C SER A 405 -17.48 8.25 25.80
N VAL A 406 -16.56 7.50 25.18
CA VAL A 406 -15.11 7.78 25.11
C VAL A 406 -14.82 9.21 24.64
N GLY A 407 -15.63 9.75 23.73
CA GLY A 407 -15.52 11.13 23.26
C GLY A 407 -15.88 12.19 24.30
N GLN A 408 -16.85 11.90 25.19
CA GLN A 408 -17.22 12.80 26.29
C GLN A 408 -16.16 12.79 27.41
N LEU A 409 -15.50 11.65 27.64
CA LEU A 409 -14.35 11.58 28.54
C LEU A 409 -13.19 12.43 27.99
N LEU A 410 -12.79 12.25 26.73
CA LEU A 410 -11.71 13.03 26.09
C LEU A 410 -11.95 14.55 26.09
N LEU A 411 -13.21 14.99 25.98
CA LEU A 411 -13.56 16.41 26.08
C LEU A 411 -13.48 16.95 27.51
N ASN A 412 -13.92 16.17 28.50
CA ASN A 412 -13.79 16.53 29.92
C ASN A 412 -12.32 16.49 30.42
N LEU A 413 -11.44 15.78 29.71
CA LEU A 413 -10.01 15.59 30.04
C LEU A 413 -9.14 16.83 29.81
N LYS A 414 -9.60 17.78 28.98
CA LYS A 414 -8.82 18.98 28.65
C LYS A 414 -8.82 20.02 29.77
N ASP A 415 -9.90 20.09 30.56
CA ASP A 415 -10.17 21.21 31.49
C ASP A 415 -10.24 20.80 32.99
N ALA A 416 -10.15 19.51 33.34
CA ALA A 416 -10.30 19.05 34.72
C ALA A 416 -9.05 19.27 35.63
N SER A 417 -9.30 19.47 36.94
CA SER A 417 -8.28 19.56 38.00
C SER A 417 -7.59 18.22 38.27
N THR A 418 -6.32 18.26 38.69
CA THR A 418 -5.45 17.09 38.79
C THR A 418 -5.95 15.99 39.74
N SER A 419 -6.56 16.35 40.88
CA SER A 419 -7.01 15.38 41.89
C SER A 419 -8.33 14.69 41.54
N THR A 420 -9.30 15.42 40.99
CA THR A 420 -10.59 14.88 40.55
C THR A 420 -10.44 13.87 39.41
N PHE A 421 -9.43 14.09 38.56
CA PHE A 421 -9.10 13.22 37.43
C PHE A 421 -8.55 11.85 37.86
N GLU A 422 -7.66 11.81 38.85
CA GLU A 422 -7.09 10.54 39.32
C GLU A 422 -8.14 9.65 39.99
N ASP A 423 -9.10 10.23 40.71
CA ASP A 423 -10.18 9.49 41.36
C ASP A 423 -11.22 8.95 40.36
N GLU A 424 -11.53 9.71 39.31
CA GLU A 424 -12.42 9.27 38.23
C GLU A 424 -11.80 8.16 37.37
N LEU A 425 -10.47 8.23 37.15
CA LEU A 425 -9.73 7.20 36.43
C LEU A 425 -9.57 5.93 37.26
N LYS A 426 -9.30 6.02 38.57
CA LYS A 426 -9.34 4.85 39.48
C LYS A 426 -10.72 4.17 39.46
N ARG A 427 -11.80 4.95 39.41
CA ARG A 427 -13.17 4.43 39.29
C ARG A 427 -13.40 3.70 37.96
N LEU A 428 -12.89 4.22 36.85
CA LEU A 428 -12.95 3.54 35.54
C LEU A 428 -12.10 2.27 35.49
N VAL A 429 -10.89 2.32 36.04
CA VAL A 429 -9.98 1.17 36.16
C VAL A 429 -10.54 0.10 37.10
N SER A 430 -11.45 0.42 38.01
CA SER A 430 -12.10 -0.56 38.89
C SER A 430 -13.32 -1.28 38.27
N LYS A 431 -13.86 -0.82 37.13
CA LYS A 431 -15.02 -1.45 36.47
C LYS A 431 -14.57 -2.56 35.50
N ALA A 432 -15.34 -3.65 35.45
CA ALA A 432 -15.05 -4.86 34.67
C ALA A 432 -15.35 -4.70 33.16
N HIS A 433 -14.69 -5.57 32.38
CA HIS A 433 -14.57 -5.62 30.92
C HIS A 433 -15.77 -5.12 30.10
N THR A 434 -15.58 -4.00 29.41
CA THR A 434 -16.29 -3.68 28.17
C THR A 434 -15.52 -4.25 26.96
N PRO A 435 -16.18 -4.67 25.87
CA PRO A 435 -15.48 -4.76 24.59
C PRO A 435 -14.93 -3.35 24.28
N ASP A 436 -13.69 -3.23 23.79
CA ASP A 436 -12.93 -1.97 23.62
C ASP A 436 -12.22 -1.39 24.85
N PHE A 437 -12.20 -2.09 25.98
CA PHE A 437 -11.56 -1.58 27.20
C PHE A 437 -10.04 -1.33 27.05
N GLN A 438 -9.30 -2.19 26.33
CA GLN A 438 -7.86 -2.01 26.10
C GLN A 438 -7.54 -0.79 25.22
N ALA A 439 -8.29 -0.60 24.13
CA ALA A 439 -8.16 0.58 23.26
C ALA A 439 -8.53 1.87 23.99
N THR A 440 -9.60 1.82 24.80
CA THR A 440 -10.03 2.96 25.62
C THR A 440 -8.97 3.35 26.65
N ILE A 441 -8.36 2.39 27.34
CA ILE A 441 -7.22 2.67 28.24
C ILE A 441 -6.04 3.22 27.46
N GLY A 442 -5.71 2.66 26.29
CA GLY A 442 -4.64 3.17 25.43
C GLY A 442 -4.83 4.64 25.05
N CYS A 443 -6.05 5.03 24.67
CA CYS A 443 -6.41 6.43 24.41
C CYS A 443 -6.29 7.31 25.66
N VAL A 444 -6.73 6.83 26.82
CA VAL A 444 -6.63 7.56 28.10
C VAL A 444 -5.16 7.76 28.51
N VAL A 445 -4.32 6.73 28.39
CA VAL A 445 -2.88 6.81 28.65
C VAL A 445 -2.22 7.77 27.66
N THR A 446 -2.58 7.73 26.38
CA THR A 446 -2.06 8.65 25.38
C THR A 446 -2.45 10.11 25.68
N ALA A 447 -3.70 10.36 26.07
CA ALA A 447 -4.16 11.68 26.50
C ALA A 447 -3.42 12.18 27.75
N LEU A 448 -3.19 11.29 28.72
CA LEU A 448 -2.39 11.55 29.91
C LEU A 448 -0.96 11.97 29.57
N ILE A 449 -0.32 11.20 28.69
CA ILE A 449 1.06 11.46 28.26
C ILE A 449 1.16 12.75 27.45
N ASN A 450 0.18 13.05 26.60
CA ASN A 450 0.08 14.35 25.92
C ASN A 450 -0.03 15.52 26.91
N ARG A 451 -0.77 15.33 28.02
CA ARG A 451 -0.85 16.32 29.10
C ARG A 451 0.47 16.45 29.88
N CYS A 452 1.21 15.36 30.09
CA CYS A 452 2.56 15.39 30.68
C CYS A 452 3.58 16.12 29.78
N LYS A 453 3.49 15.93 28.45
CA LYS A 453 4.30 16.65 27.47
C LYS A 453 3.98 18.15 27.47
N ALA A 454 2.70 18.52 27.58
CA ALA A 454 2.26 19.91 27.64
C ALA A 454 2.60 20.60 28.98
N ASN A 455 2.55 19.89 30.11
CA ASN A 455 2.78 20.43 31.45
C ASN A 455 3.95 19.70 32.16
N PRO A 456 5.18 20.23 32.11
CA PRO A 456 6.37 19.52 32.63
C PRO A 456 6.38 19.30 34.15
N LYS A 457 5.56 20.04 34.91
CA LYS A 457 5.38 19.89 36.37
C LYS A 457 4.41 18.78 36.77
N TYR A 458 3.59 18.27 35.85
CA TYR A 458 2.60 17.24 36.11
C TYR A 458 3.12 15.89 35.63
N TYR A 459 3.21 14.91 36.55
CA TYR A 459 3.61 13.54 36.23
C TYR A 459 2.88 12.54 37.15
N PRO A 460 1.89 11.80 36.64
CA PRO A 460 1.10 10.85 37.44
C PRO A 460 1.76 9.47 37.50
N GLY A 461 2.99 9.38 38.03
CA GLY A 461 3.79 8.14 38.04
C GLY A 461 3.08 6.95 38.71
N ASN A 462 2.46 7.15 39.87
CA ASN A 462 1.75 6.09 40.60
C ASN A 462 0.52 5.55 39.85
N LEU A 463 -0.19 6.42 39.13
CA LEU A 463 -1.37 6.04 38.35
C LEU A 463 -0.96 5.26 37.10
N LEU A 464 0.06 5.74 36.38
CA LEU A 464 0.63 5.05 35.22
C LEU A 464 1.13 3.66 35.61
N LEU A 465 1.83 3.56 36.75
CA LEU A 465 2.30 2.29 37.29
C LEU A 465 1.15 1.33 37.63
N GLN A 466 0.08 1.81 38.26
CA GLN A 466 -1.09 0.98 38.55
C GLN A 466 -1.75 0.47 37.28
N ILE A 467 -1.88 1.31 36.24
CA ILE A 467 -2.45 0.93 34.96
C ILE A 467 -1.61 -0.16 34.28
N VAL A 468 -0.29 0.00 34.22
CA VAL A 468 0.63 -0.97 33.59
C VAL A 468 0.69 -2.29 34.38
N LYS A 469 0.60 -2.27 35.72
CA LYS A 469 0.64 -3.49 36.53
C LYS A 469 -0.62 -4.34 36.45
N THR A 470 -1.78 -3.68 36.37
CA THR A 470 -3.10 -4.33 36.53
C THR A 470 -3.75 -4.74 35.21
N ARG A 471 -3.27 -4.25 34.06
CA ARG A 471 -3.90 -4.43 32.75
C ARG A 471 -2.90 -4.89 31.69
N ASP A 472 -3.35 -5.74 30.77
CA ASP A 472 -2.57 -6.18 29.61
C ASP A 472 -2.51 -5.04 28.59
N LEU A 473 -1.47 -4.21 28.69
CA LEU A 473 -1.15 -3.12 27.77
C LEU A 473 0.03 -3.48 26.88
N SER A 474 0.06 -2.86 25.70
CA SER A 474 1.11 -3.00 24.70
C SER A 474 1.76 -1.64 24.40
N TYR A 475 3.00 -1.66 23.94
CA TYR A 475 3.71 -0.48 23.49
C TYR A 475 2.98 0.19 22.32
N SER A 476 2.46 -0.59 21.37
CA SER A 476 1.68 -0.08 20.23
C SER A 476 0.47 0.79 20.60
N LEU A 477 -0.16 0.53 21.74
CA LEU A 477 -1.30 1.31 22.24
C LEU A 477 -0.88 2.61 22.95
N CYS A 478 0.37 2.71 23.41
CA CYS A 478 0.88 3.86 24.14
C CYS A 478 2.38 4.12 23.88
N PRO A 479 2.78 4.42 22.62
CA PRO A 479 4.19 4.46 22.22
C PRO A 479 5.02 5.52 22.97
N ASP A 480 4.38 6.62 23.37
CA ASP A 480 5.04 7.74 24.05
C ASP A 480 5.30 7.51 25.54
N LEU A 481 4.70 6.48 26.16
CA LEU A 481 4.78 6.26 27.60
C LEU A 481 6.21 6.02 28.08
N MET A 482 6.92 5.09 27.42
CA MET A 482 8.30 4.75 27.78
C MET A 482 9.28 5.89 27.46
N ALA A 483 9.04 6.66 26.39
CA ALA A 483 9.84 7.83 26.05
C ALA A 483 9.75 8.91 27.14
N VAL A 484 8.54 9.25 27.60
CA VAL A 484 8.35 10.22 28.69
C VAL A 484 8.89 9.69 30.02
N ALA A 485 8.77 8.38 30.29
CA ALA A 485 9.35 7.76 31.48
C ALA A 485 10.90 7.84 31.49
N LEU A 486 11.56 7.70 30.33
CA LEU A 486 13.00 7.91 30.18
C LEU A 486 13.39 9.38 30.44
N GLU A 487 12.63 10.34 29.90
CA GLU A 487 12.87 11.78 30.13
C GLU A 487 12.75 12.16 31.61
N LYS A 488 11.75 11.62 32.30
CA LYS A 488 11.50 11.85 33.73
C LYS A 488 12.37 11.00 34.66
N LYS A 489 13.15 10.06 34.10
CA LYS A 489 13.97 9.08 34.82
C LYS A 489 13.17 8.23 35.80
N ASP A 490 11.94 7.86 35.45
CA ASP A 490 11.13 6.93 36.24
C ASP A 490 11.56 5.48 35.93
N VAL A 491 12.56 5.03 36.67
CA VAL A 491 13.22 3.73 36.49
C VAL A 491 12.27 2.57 36.82
N TYR A 492 11.34 2.75 37.77
CA TYR A 492 10.44 1.69 38.21
C TYR A 492 9.32 1.43 37.21
N LEU A 493 8.77 2.50 36.63
CA LEU A 493 7.80 2.39 35.54
C LEU A 493 8.44 1.72 34.32
N LEU A 494 9.67 2.09 33.97
CA LEU A 494 10.42 1.47 32.86
C LEU A 494 10.67 -0.02 33.09
N GLN A 495 11.09 -0.42 34.30
CA GLN A 495 11.27 -1.83 34.66
C GLN A 495 9.96 -2.61 34.49
N THR A 496 8.84 -2.03 34.94
CA THR A 496 7.52 -2.67 34.84
C THR A 496 7.06 -2.78 33.38
N CYS A 497 7.28 -1.75 32.55
CA CYS A 497 6.97 -1.81 31.13
C CYS A 497 7.78 -2.89 30.41
N LEU A 498 9.09 -2.99 30.68
CA LEU A 498 9.97 -4.02 30.08
C LEU A 498 9.54 -5.45 30.42
N GLN A 499 8.92 -5.67 31.59
CA GLN A 499 8.43 -6.98 32.01
C GLN A 499 7.04 -7.33 31.47
N ARG A 500 6.22 -6.33 31.14
CA ARG A 500 4.79 -6.53 30.83
C ARG A 500 4.44 -6.32 29.37
N PHE A 501 5.13 -5.43 28.65
CA PHE A 501 4.78 -5.12 27.27
C PHE A 501 5.31 -6.20 26.33
N PRO A 502 4.46 -6.79 25.47
CA PRO A 502 4.85 -7.87 24.57
C PRO A 502 5.57 -7.38 23.30
N ASP A 503 5.46 -6.10 22.94
CA ASP A 503 5.78 -5.54 21.63
C ASP A 503 6.70 -4.30 21.72
N ILE A 504 7.69 -4.33 22.61
CA ILE A 504 8.64 -3.22 22.80
C ILE A 504 9.63 -3.18 21.63
N PRO A 505 9.78 -2.05 20.92
CA PRO A 505 10.80 -1.89 19.88
C PRO A 505 12.23 -1.98 20.44
N GLU A 506 13.14 -2.56 19.67
CA GLU A 506 14.54 -2.74 20.06
C GLU A 506 15.27 -1.42 20.34
N GLU A 507 14.87 -0.33 19.65
CA GLU A 507 15.35 1.03 19.92
C GLU A 507 15.06 1.46 21.38
N MET A 508 13.86 1.16 21.87
CA MET A 508 13.45 1.49 23.23
C MET A 508 14.10 0.60 24.28
N THR A 509 14.28 -0.68 23.98
CA THR A 509 15.04 -1.62 24.82
C THR A 509 16.49 -1.16 24.98
N TYR A 510 17.14 -0.74 23.88
CA TYR A 510 18.48 -0.15 23.91
C TYR A 510 18.52 1.18 24.70
N ALA A 511 17.53 2.06 24.51
CA ALA A 511 17.46 3.32 25.26
C ALA A 511 17.38 3.08 26.77
N CYS A 512 16.59 2.09 27.21
CA CYS A 512 16.52 1.66 28.60
C CYS A 512 17.87 1.09 29.09
N LEU A 513 18.51 0.20 28.31
CA LEU A 513 19.83 -0.36 28.65
C LEU A 513 20.88 0.75 28.85
N LYS A 514 20.96 1.69 27.90
CA LYS A 514 21.89 2.82 27.97
C LYS A 514 21.61 3.70 29.18
N ALA A 515 20.34 4.00 29.46
CA ALA A 515 19.95 4.78 30.63
C ALA A 515 20.35 4.07 31.93
N PHE A 516 20.03 2.79 32.09
CA PHE A 516 20.34 2.00 33.29
C PHE A 516 21.85 1.85 33.53
N LEU A 517 22.64 1.66 32.47
CA LEU A 517 24.10 1.61 32.59
C LEU A 517 24.70 2.96 32.98
N SER A 518 24.12 4.07 32.52
CA SER A 518 24.61 5.44 32.76
C SER A 518 24.25 6.01 34.13
N ILE A 519 23.26 5.46 34.85
CA ILE A 519 22.90 5.92 36.20
C ILE A 519 23.97 5.51 37.22
N SER A 520 24.38 6.43 38.10
CA SER A 520 25.31 6.13 39.18
C SER A 520 24.67 5.28 40.28
N GLU A 521 25.45 4.39 40.89
CA GLU A 521 24.96 3.47 41.93
C GLU A 521 24.43 4.20 43.18
N THR A 522 24.97 5.39 43.48
CA THR A 522 24.52 6.27 44.57
C THR A 522 23.12 6.85 44.37
N CYS A 523 22.65 6.97 43.13
CA CYS A 523 21.31 7.42 42.80
C CYS A 523 20.30 6.27 42.85
N LEU A 524 20.73 5.05 42.50
CA LEU A 524 19.86 3.87 42.52
C LEU A 524 19.47 3.46 43.95
N GLN A 525 20.37 3.65 44.93
CA GLN A 525 20.12 3.31 46.35
C GLN A 525 18.87 3.97 46.95
N ARG A 526 18.39 5.07 46.35
CA ARG A 526 17.19 5.82 46.80
C ARG A 526 15.93 5.51 46.00
N ILE A 527 15.99 4.63 45.01
CA ILE A 527 14.90 4.34 44.06
C ILE A 527 14.29 2.98 44.42
N ASP A 528 12.96 2.91 44.43
CA ASP A 528 12.20 1.67 44.58
C ASP A 528 12.30 0.86 43.28
N VAL A 529 12.94 -0.32 43.34
CA VAL A 529 13.17 -1.20 42.19
C VAL A 529 12.69 -2.59 42.59
N ASN A 530 12.01 -3.29 41.70
CA ASN A 530 11.61 -4.67 41.98
C ASN A 530 12.86 -5.56 41.98
N LEU A 531 13.27 -6.04 43.17
CA LEU A 531 14.45 -6.87 43.39
C LEU A 531 14.17 -8.38 43.24
N GLU A 532 12.95 -8.80 42.91
CA GLU A 532 12.54 -10.21 42.82
C GLU A 532 13.43 -11.07 41.91
N SER A 533 14.06 -10.47 40.89
CA SER A 533 15.00 -11.14 39.98
C SER A 533 16.42 -11.32 40.55
N VAL A 534 16.73 -10.72 41.70
CA VAL A 534 18.08 -10.60 42.29
C VAL A 534 18.17 -11.16 43.71
N ILE A 535 17.04 -11.25 44.42
CA ILE A 535 16.93 -11.71 45.82
C ILE A 535 17.60 -13.08 46.05
N SER A 536 17.73 -13.92 45.03
CA SER A 536 18.13 -15.32 45.22
C SER A 536 19.61 -15.65 45.12
N TYR A 537 20.46 -14.68 44.80
CA TYR A 537 21.90 -14.88 44.68
C TYR A 537 22.75 -13.71 45.19
N ILE A 538 22.12 -12.66 45.74
CA ILE A 538 22.81 -11.52 46.37
C ILE A 538 22.65 -11.51 47.92
N ASP A 539 22.19 -12.60 48.55
CA ASP A 539 21.99 -12.63 50.00
C ASP A 539 23.28 -12.36 50.81
N VAL A 540 23.32 -11.15 51.38
CA VAL A 540 23.84 -10.75 52.71
C VAL A 540 24.88 -11.69 53.36
N GLU A 541 26.14 -11.58 52.96
CA GLU A 541 27.27 -12.05 53.78
C GLU A 541 27.64 -10.98 54.83
N PHE A 542 26.74 -10.78 55.80
CA PHE A 542 27.07 -10.25 57.14
C PHE A 542 26.78 -11.35 58.16
N ASN A 543 27.42 -12.52 58.04
CA ASN A 543 27.84 -13.30 59.21
C ASN A 543 28.74 -14.46 58.85
N ASP A 544 29.84 -14.51 59.59
CA ASP A 544 30.92 -15.48 59.59
C ASP A 544 30.44 -16.89 59.97
N LYS A 545 30.88 -17.92 59.22
CA LYS A 545 31.54 -19.14 59.74
C LYS A 545 31.86 -20.12 58.61
N GLY A 546 33.14 -20.48 58.54
CA GLY A 546 33.75 -21.20 57.43
C GLY A 546 33.19 -22.60 57.13
N VAL A 547 33.15 -22.90 55.83
CA VAL A 547 33.20 -24.25 55.28
C VAL A 547 34.22 -24.24 54.14
N LYS A 548 35.35 -24.92 54.34
CA LYS A 548 36.26 -25.27 53.25
C LYS A 548 35.49 -26.16 52.27
N THR A 549 35.47 -25.81 50.99
CA THR A 549 34.99 -26.71 49.93
C THR A 549 36.00 -26.74 48.80
N GLU A 550 36.59 -27.92 48.63
CA GLU A 550 37.49 -28.28 47.55
C GLU A 550 36.81 -28.07 46.21
N ILE A 551 37.52 -27.42 45.28
CA ILE A 551 37.17 -27.46 43.86
C ILE A 551 37.40 -28.90 43.43
N VAL A 552 36.33 -29.65 43.20
CA VAL A 552 36.42 -30.95 42.53
C VAL A 552 36.75 -30.65 41.07
N GLU A 553 38.05 -30.68 40.76
CA GLU A 553 38.52 -30.83 39.40
C GLU A 553 37.93 -32.13 38.83
N ASN A 554 37.06 -32.00 37.84
CA ASN A 554 36.74 -33.15 36.99
C ASN A 554 38.03 -33.54 36.26
N GLY A 555 38.60 -34.67 36.69
CA GLY A 555 39.93 -35.12 36.33
C GLY A 555 40.12 -35.28 34.82
N PHE A 556 40.91 -34.37 34.24
CA PHE A 556 41.74 -34.58 33.05
C PHE A 556 42.82 -33.50 33.03
N SER A 557 43.93 -33.74 33.73
CA SER A 557 45.15 -32.96 33.62
C SER A 557 46.00 -33.50 32.46
N ALA A 558 46.17 -32.71 31.41
CA ALA A 558 47.21 -32.90 30.42
C ALA A 558 48.02 -31.60 30.32
N GLU A 559 49.24 -31.70 30.83
CA GLU A 559 50.30 -30.70 30.80
C GLU A 559 50.64 -30.32 29.34
N MET A 560 50.79 -29.02 29.05
CA MET A 560 51.73 -28.58 28.02
C MET A 560 52.05 -27.08 28.12
N GLU A 561 53.24 -26.85 28.67
CA GLU A 561 54.30 -25.91 28.25
C GLU A 561 53.94 -24.41 28.05
N GLN A 562 54.33 -23.65 29.10
CA GLN A 562 54.61 -22.22 29.05
C GLN A 562 55.99 -21.98 28.43
N ASP A 563 56.04 -21.21 27.34
CA ASP A 563 57.27 -20.50 27.00
C ASP A 563 57.28 -19.13 27.69
N THR A 564 58.35 -18.95 28.45
CA THR A 564 58.58 -17.93 29.46
C THR A 564 59.52 -16.89 28.88
N GLN A 565 59.26 -15.60 29.08
CA GLN A 565 60.36 -14.64 29.20
C GLN A 565 60.08 -13.60 30.29
N ASP A 566 60.90 -13.73 31.33
CA ASP A 566 61.01 -12.96 32.57
C ASP A 566 61.50 -11.52 32.38
N SER A 567 61.07 -10.61 33.26
CA SER A 567 62.02 -9.86 34.11
C SER A 567 61.35 -9.19 35.32
N LYS A 568 61.89 -9.53 36.49
CA LYS A 568 61.58 -9.17 37.89
C LYS A 568 61.72 -7.66 38.18
N THR A 569 60.92 -7.02 39.03
CA THR A 569 61.02 -6.87 40.51
C THR A 569 59.95 -5.80 40.90
N THR A 570 59.26 -5.78 42.04
CA THR A 570 59.70 -5.94 43.43
C THR A 570 58.48 -6.24 44.33
N ASN A 571 58.68 -7.12 45.33
CA ASN A 571 57.70 -7.57 46.31
C ASN A 571 57.15 -6.47 47.24
N LYS A 572 55.83 -6.42 47.42
CA LYS A 572 55.18 -6.25 48.73
C LYS A 572 53.93 -7.13 48.82
N THR A 573 53.72 -7.65 50.02
CA THR A 573 53.08 -8.94 50.33
C THR A 573 51.62 -8.76 50.77
N HIS A 574 50.70 -9.49 50.12
CA HIS A 574 49.36 -10.00 50.54
C HIS A 574 48.20 -9.01 50.86
N PRO A 575 46.90 -9.41 50.73
CA PRO A 575 46.38 -10.78 50.70
C PRO A 575 45.45 -11.17 49.54
N THR A 576 45.44 -12.48 49.30
CA THR A 576 44.51 -13.25 48.50
C THR A 576 43.19 -13.40 49.26
N THR A 577 42.15 -12.69 48.86
CA THR A 577 40.75 -12.98 49.23
C THR A 577 39.85 -12.27 48.22
N GLY A 578 38.98 -13.00 47.52
CA GLY A 578 38.09 -12.37 46.56
C GLY A 578 37.08 -13.35 46.02
N GLY A 579 36.06 -13.65 46.81
CA GLY A 579 34.80 -14.12 46.23
C GLY A 579 34.39 -13.15 45.12
N VAL A 580 33.87 -13.68 44.01
CA VAL A 580 33.50 -12.85 42.86
C VAL A 580 32.36 -11.94 43.29
N PHE A 581 32.68 -10.70 43.66
CA PHE A 581 31.68 -9.67 43.96
C PHE A 581 30.94 -9.28 42.69
N CYS A 582 29.64 -9.01 42.80
CA CYS A 582 28.85 -8.55 41.67
C CYS A 582 29.46 -7.25 41.12
N PRO A 583 29.74 -7.15 39.81
CA PRO A 583 30.37 -5.96 39.22
C PRO A 583 29.45 -4.74 39.19
N VAL A 584 28.18 -4.90 39.53
CA VAL A 584 27.15 -3.85 39.61
C VAL A 584 26.36 -4.01 40.90
N GLY A 585 25.87 -2.90 41.47
CA GLY A 585 24.97 -2.94 42.63
C GLY A 585 23.64 -3.69 42.37
N PRO A 586 22.96 -4.20 43.42
CA PRO A 586 21.77 -5.07 43.31
C PRO A 586 20.60 -4.44 42.55
N GLN A 587 20.38 -3.13 42.68
CA GLN A 587 19.33 -2.43 41.95
C GLN A 587 19.65 -2.29 40.46
N LYS A 588 20.93 -2.04 40.10
CA LYS A 588 21.35 -2.03 38.69
C LYS A 588 21.22 -3.42 38.08
N ALA A 589 21.58 -4.47 38.83
CA ALA A 589 21.38 -5.86 38.42
C ALA A 589 19.91 -6.17 38.09
N ALA A 590 18.97 -5.73 38.93
CA ALA A 590 17.54 -5.99 38.71
C ALA A 590 16.99 -5.33 37.43
N LEU A 591 17.51 -4.14 37.09
CA LEU A 591 17.14 -3.40 35.88
C LEU A 591 17.74 -4.03 34.62
N LEU A 592 19.01 -4.44 34.69
CA LEU A 592 19.66 -5.15 33.59
C LEU A 592 18.98 -6.49 33.34
N ASN A 593 18.59 -7.22 34.38
CA ASN A 593 17.80 -8.43 34.24
C ASN A 593 16.48 -8.16 33.52
N ALA A 594 15.76 -7.06 33.82
CA ALA A 594 14.52 -6.74 33.11
C ALA A 594 14.73 -6.52 31.60
N VAL A 595 15.88 -5.95 31.20
CA VAL A 595 16.27 -5.83 29.77
C VAL A 595 16.54 -7.20 29.16
N LEU A 596 17.22 -8.11 29.88
CA LEU A 596 17.52 -9.47 29.38
C LEU A 596 16.27 -10.31 29.12
N HIS A 597 15.17 -10.03 29.82
CA HIS A 597 13.89 -10.72 29.62
C HIS A 597 13.05 -10.14 28.48
N SER A 598 13.41 -8.97 27.94
CA SER A 598 12.67 -8.36 26.84
C SER A 598 12.84 -9.19 25.56
N ALA A 599 11.75 -9.39 24.81
CA ALA A 599 11.82 -10.02 23.50
C ALA A 599 12.59 -9.10 22.53
N TYR A 600 13.46 -9.67 21.71
CA TYR A 600 14.23 -8.92 20.72
C TYR A 600 14.46 -9.75 19.45
N SER A 601 14.67 -9.05 18.33
CA SER A 601 15.28 -9.61 17.12
C SER A 601 16.73 -9.18 17.01
N GLU A 602 17.64 -10.14 16.78
CA GLU A 602 19.07 -9.88 16.63
C GLU A 602 19.35 -8.86 15.52
N THR A 603 18.64 -8.97 14.39
CA THR A 603 18.82 -8.10 13.22
C THR A 603 18.51 -6.63 13.50
N PHE A 604 17.54 -6.36 14.38
CA PHE A 604 17.11 -5.02 14.72
C PHE A 604 17.84 -4.46 15.95
N LEU A 605 18.20 -5.31 16.92
CA LEU A 605 18.91 -4.87 18.13
C LEU A 605 20.41 -4.58 17.88
N LEU A 606 21.07 -5.38 17.02
CA LEU A 606 22.51 -5.30 16.78
C LEU A 606 22.98 -3.90 16.29
N PRO A 607 22.29 -3.23 15.33
CA PRO A 607 22.64 -1.87 14.93
C PRO A 607 22.59 -0.85 16.08
N HIS A 608 21.63 -0.98 17.00
CA HIS A 608 21.52 -0.09 18.15
C HIS A 608 22.60 -0.36 19.20
N LEU A 609 22.92 -1.63 19.46
CA LEU A 609 23.97 -2.01 20.41
C LEU A 609 25.35 -1.49 20.02
N LYS A 610 25.68 -1.40 18.72
CA LYS A 610 26.94 -0.80 18.23
C LYS A 610 27.16 0.64 18.72
N ASN A 611 26.10 1.36 19.05
CA ASN A 611 26.19 2.74 19.57
C ASN A 611 26.47 2.81 21.08
N LEU A 612 26.55 1.68 21.79
CA LEU A 612 26.86 1.64 23.21
C LEU A 612 28.32 2.07 23.46
N PRO A 613 28.60 2.97 24.43
CA PRO A 613 29.98 3.33 24.78
C PRO A 613 30.80 2.11 25.21
N ALA A 614 32.05 2.01 24.74
CA ALA A 614 32.88 0.82 24.95
C ALA A 614 33.10 0.48 26.44
N GLN A 615 33.23 1.48 27.31
CA GLN A 615 33.34 1.27 28.77
C GLN A 615 32.07 0.64 29.37
N GLN A 616 30.89 1.05 28.90
CA GLN A 616 29.60 0.49 29.32
C GLN A 616 29.40 -0.92 28.75
N ALA A 617 29.85 -1.17 27.52
CA ALA A 617 29.84 -2.50 26.92
C ALA A 617 30.73 -3.48 27.69
N VAL A 618 31.93 -3.07 28.11
CA VAL A 618 32.81 -3.91 28.94
C VAL A 618 32.20 -4.17 30.32
N LEU A 619 31.59 -3.16 30.95
CA LEU A 619 30.90 -3.33 32.23
C LEU A 619 29.73 -4.31 32.12
N PHE A 620 28.93 -4.18 31.05
CA PHE A 620 27.80 -5.08 30.80
C PHE A 620 28.27 -6.51 30.51
N LEU A 621 29.34 -6.68 29.71
CA LEU A 621 29.92 -8.00 29.45
C LEU A 621 30.46 -8.66 30.73
N ARG A 622 31.10 -7.90 31.63
CA ARG A 622 31.54 -8.40 32.95
C ARG A 622 30.36 -8.86 33.81
N TYR A 623 29.25 -8.12 33.75
CA TYR A 623 28.04 -8.48 34.47
C TYR A 623 27.40 -9.76 33.90
N LEU A 624 27.30 -9.90 32.58
CA LEU A 624 26.81 -11.13 31.94
C LEU A 624 27.68 -12.34 32.27
N TYR A 625 29.01 -12.19 32.25
CA TYR A 625 29.93 -13.24 32.67
C TYR A 625 29.75 -13.61 34.14
N TYR A 626 29.55 -12.64 35.03
CA TYR A 626 29.23 -12.88 36.43
C TYR A 626 27.93 -13.68 36.61
N LEU A 627 26.86 -13.28 35.91
CA LEU A 627 25.58 -14.01 35.93
C LEU A 627 25.74 -15.45 35.44
N TYR A 628 26.49 -15.63 34.36
CA TYR A 628 26.77 -16.95 33.81
C TYR A 628 27.47 -17.87 34.83
N VAL A 629 28.54 -17.39 35.48
CA VAL A 629 29.28 -18.15 36.50
C VAL A 629 28.36 -18.52 37.66
N LYS A 630 27.54 -17.57 38.13
CA LYS A 630 26.56 -17.81 39.20
C LYS A 630 25.46 -18.80 38.82
N CYS A 631 25.00 -18.80 37.56
CA CYS A 631 24.08 -19.81 37.05
C CYS A 631 24.72 -21.19 36.96
N SER A 632 26.01 -21.28 36.64
CA SER A 632 26.73 -22.56 36.53
C SER A 632 27.04 -23.23 37.87
N GLU A 633 27.15 -22.45 38.95
CA GLU A 633 27.39 -22.96 40.32
C GLU A 633 26.14 -23.64 40.94
N LYS A 634 24.93 -23.28 40.49
CA LYS A 634 23.68 -23.90 40.93
C LYS A 634 23.26 -24.94 39.89
N ILE A 635 23.32 -26.22 40.25
CA ILE A 635 23.07 -27.40 39.37
C ILE A 635 21.69 -27.40 38.66
N ASN A 636 20.78 -26.49 39.00
CA ASN A 636 19.51 -26.32 38.32
C ASN A 636 19.59 -25.14 37.33
N SER A 637 19.21 -25.39 36.07
CA SER A 637 19.20 -24.44 34.94
C SER A 637 18.32 -23.17 35.12
N ALA A 638 17.78 -22.95 36.32
CA ALA A 638 17.13 -21.72 36.75
C ALA A 638 17.64 -21.33 38.15
N LEU A 639 18.14 -20.09 38.29
CA LEU A 639 18.37 -19.47 39.61
C LEU A 639 17.02 -19.45 40.36
N PRO A 640 16.98 -19.65 41.69
CA PRO A 640 15.71 -19.70 42.42
C PRO A 640 15.05 -18.33 42.55
N GLY A 641 14.30 -17.85 41.56
CA GLY A 641 13.53 -16.61 41.63
C GLY A 641 12.50 -16.53 40.48
N MET A 642 11.37 -15.86 40.70
CA MET A 642 10.23 -15.84 39.75
C MET A 642 10.55 -15.19 38.38
N SER A 643 11.75 -14.57 38.21
CA SER A 643 12.16 -13.84 37.00
C SER A 643 13.69 -13.71 36.87
N SER A 644 14.44 -14.81 36.95
CA SER A 644 15.90 -14.81 36.68
C SER A 644 16.22 -15.16 35.22
N PRO A 645 17.20 -14.50 34.57
CA PRO A 645 17.55 -14.79 33.19
C PRO A 645 18.11 -16.21 33.05
N THR A 646 17.73 -16.90 31.97
CA THR A 646 18.22 -18.25 31.67
C THR A 646 19.65 -18.22 31.15
N VAL A 647 20.37 -19.34 31.26
CA VAL A 647 21.74 -19.48 30.72
C VAL A 647 21.79 -19.19 29.22
N ASN A 648 20.77 -19.61 28.45
CA ASN A 648 20.69 -19.37 27.02
C ASN A 648 20.56 -17.87 26.71
N GLN A 649 19.63 -17.17 27.38
CA GLN A 649 19.49 -15.72 27.22
C GLN A 649 20.79 -14.98 27.55
N ILE A 650 21.47 -15.37 28.63
CA ILE A 650 22.77 -14.76 28.98
C ILE A 650 23.80 -14.98 27.88
N MET A 651 23.89 -16.20 27.34
CA MET A 651 24.80 -16.53 26.25
C MET A 651 24.47 -15.77 24.96
N ASP A 652 23.20 -15.68 24.59
CA ASP A 652 22.76 -14.96 23.39
C ASP A 652 23.11 -13.47 23.49
N TRP A 653 22.86 -12.83 24.65
CA TRP A 653 23.26 -11.45 24.90
C TRP A 653 24.78 -11.25 24.94
N MET A 654 25.55 -12.23 25.43
CA MET A 654 27.02 -12.19 25.37
C MET A 654 27.52 -12.26 23.92
N CYS A 655 26.96 -13.15 23.10
CA CYS A 655 27.28 -13.25 21.67
C CYS A 655 26.96 -11.94 20.94
N LEU A 656 25.74 -11.41 21.11
CA LEU A 656 25.32 -10.15 20.49
C LEU A 656 26.20 -8.95 20.87
N LEU A 657 26.61 -8.87 22.13
CA LEU A 657 27.46 -7.79 22.62
C LEU A 657 28.88 -7.90 22.04
N LEU A 658 29.41 -9.13 21.91
CA LEU A 658 30.68 -9.38 21.24
C LEU A 658 30.57 -9.06 19.75
N ASP A 659 29.54 -9.51 19.04
CA ASP A 659 29.33 -9.20 17.62
C ASP A 659 29.22 -7.70 17.35
N ALA A 660 28.65 -6.93 18.28
CA ALA A 660 28.57 -5.48 18.19
C ALA A 660 29.92 -4.76 18.43
N HIS A 661 30.74 -5.24 19.37
CA HIS A 661 31.88 -4.48 19.93
C HIS A 661 33.24 -5.19 19.86
N PHE A 662 33.36 -6.37 19.27
CA PHE A 662 34.58 -7.20 19.33
C PHE A 662 35.84 -6.44 18.92
N THR A 663 35.82 -5.77 17.75
CA THR A 663 36.98 -5.00 17.25
C THR A 663 37.40 -3.89 18.23
N VAL A 664 36.43 -3.22 18.87
CA VAL A 664 36.70 -2.15 19.84
C VAL A 664 37.21 -2.73 21.15
N MET A 665 36.64 -3.84 21.62
CA MET A 665 37.03 -4.52 22.86
C MET A 665 38.44 -5.11 22.79
N VAL A 666 38.86 -5.65 21.64
CA VAL A 666 40.23 -6.18 21.46
C VAL A 666 41.29 -5.09 21.60
N MET A 667 40.95 -3.84 21.26
CA MET A 667 41.86 -2.69 21.37
C MET A 667 41.91 -2.10 22.79
N LEU A 668 41.01 -2.51 23.69
CA LEU A 668 40.97 -2.03 25.08
C LEU A 668 41.76 -2.96 26.02
N PRO A 669 42.74 -2.45 26.78
CA PRO A 669 43.55 -3.26 27.68
C PRO A 669 42.73 -3.90 28.80
N GLU A 670 41.64 -3.26 29.26
CA GLU A 670 40.77 -3.74 30.33
C GLU A 670 39.89 -4.92 29.93
N ALA A 671 39.66 -5.10 28.62
CA ALA A 671 38.85 -6.18 28.07
C ALA A 671 39.70 -7.41 27.71
N LYS A 672 41.01 -7.26 27.46
CA LYS A 672 41.92 -8.37 27.09
C LYS A 672 41.93 -9.51 28.12
N LYS A 673 41.92 -9.19 29.41
CA LYS A 673 41.84 -10.20 30.49
C LYS A 673 40.51 -10.95 30.45
N LEU A 674 39.40 -10.23 30.35
CA LEU A 674 38.05 -10.79 30.30
C LEU A 674 37.85 -11.68 29.07
N LEU A 675 38.30 -11.24 27.89
CA LEU A 675 38.23 -12.01 26.65
C LEU A 675 39.09 -13.29 26.71
N SER A 676 40.25 -13.23 27.37
CA SER A 676 41.10 -14.41 27.58
C SER A 676 40.44 -15.42 28.52
N GLU A 677 39.80 -14.96 29.60
CA GLU A 677 39.02 -15.80 30.51
C GLU A 677 37.82 -16.45 29.79
N LEU A 678 37.05 -15.66 29.03
CA LEU A 678 35.95 -16.14 28.20
C LEU A 678 36.41 -17.18 27.17
N HIS A 679 37.53 -16.94 26.48
CA HIS A 679 38.06 -17.88 25.48
C HIS A 679 38.51 -19.21 26.10
N LYS A 680 39.21 -19.15 27.24
CA LYS A 680 39.60 -20.36 28.00
C LYS A 680 38.35 -21.13 28.45
N PHE A 681 37.35 -20.41 28.92
CA PHE A 681 36.09 -20.98 29.36
C PHE A 681 35.31 -21.66 28.22
N VAL A 682 35.11 -20.98 27.09
CA VAL A 682 34.44 -21.54 25.90
C VAL A 682 35.19 -22.78 25.40
N ARG A 683 36.53 -22.75 25.40
CA ARG A 683 37.35 -23.93 25.06
C ARG A 683 37.10 -25.10 26.01
N ALA A 684 36.98 -24.85 27.31
CA ALA A 684 36.67 -25.87 28.29
C ALA A 684 35.26 -26.46 28.09
N GLN A 685 34.26 -25.61 27.81
CA GLN A 685 32.90 -26.05 27.50
C GLN A 685 32.83 -26.88 26.22
N VAL A 686 33.46 -26.43 25.12
CA VAL A 686 33.50 -27.20 23.87
C VAL A 686 34.13 -28.58 24.08
N ARG A 687 35.21 -28.67 24.87
CA ARG A 687 35.81 -29.96 25.26
C ARG A 687 34.83 -30.82 26.05
N PHE A 688 34.18 -30.27 27.08
CA PHE A 688 33.20 -30.97 27.88
C PHE A 688 32.03 -31.54 27.03
N TYR A 689 31.41 -30.72 26.19
CA TYR A 689 30.34 -31.16 25.29
C TYR A 689 30.82 -32.18 24.26
N SER A 690 32.07 -32.07 23.78
CA SER A 690 32.64 -33.08 22.88
C SER A 690 32.84 -34.44 23.55
N GLU A 691 33.23 -34.48 24.83
CA GLU A 691 33.32 -35.71 25.60
C GLU A 691 31.92 -36.26 25.93
N LEU A 692 30.96 -35.39 26.26
CA LEU A 692 29.58 -35.79 26.50
C LEU A 692 28.93 -36.42 25.26
N ASN A 693 29.17 -35.85 24.06
CA ASN A 693 28.72 -36.43 22.79
C ASN A 693 29.29 -37.83 22.52
N LYS A 694 30.53 -38.11 22.94
CA LYS A 694 31.11 -39.46 22.83
C LYS A 694 30.39 -40.46 23.75
N ILE A 695 29.96 -40.01 24.93
CA ILE A 695 29.21 -40.83 25.89
C ILE A 695 27.76 -41.03 25.44
N GLU A 696 27.14 -40.05 24.78
CA GLU A 696 25.76 -40.14 24.28
C GLU A 696 25.58 -41.35 23.33
N GLY A 697 26.49 -41.57 22.39
CA GLY A 697 26.43 -42.73 21.49
C GLY A 697 26.49 -44.07 22.24
N SER A 698 27.26 -44.13 23.33
CA SER A 698 27.36 -45.32 24.19
C SER A 698 26.12 -45.51 25.06
N LEU A 699 25.50 -44.41 25.53
CA LEU A 699 24.24 -44.41 26.26
C LEU A 699 23.05 -44.84 25.39
N GLN A 700 23.01 -44.41 24.13
CA GLN A 700 21.99 -44.83 23.16
C GLN A 700 22.10 -46.35 22.87
N GLU A 701 23.32 -46.88 22.73
CA GLU A 701 23.52 -48.32 22.54
C GLU A 701 23.14 -49.11 23.81
N LEU A 702 23.45 -48.60 25.01
CA LEU A 702 23.02 -49.18 26.29
C LEU A 702 21.49 -49.16 26.47
N GLN A 703 20.81 -48.08 26.06
CA GLN A 703 19.35 -48.05 26.02
C GLN A 703 18.80 -49.10 25.04
N ARG A 704 19.42 -49.25 23.87
CA ARG A 704 19.04 -50.28 22.87
C ARG A 704 19.19 -51.70 23.41
N LEU A 705 20.29 -51.97 24.12
CA LEU A 705 20.54 -53.26 24.77
C LEU A 705 19.58 -53.55 25.93
N ASN A 706 19.18 -52.52 26.71
CA ASN A 706 18.17 -52.69 27.76
C ASN A 706 16.75 -52.97 27.19
N HIS A 707 16.45 -52.50 25.98
CA HIS A 707 15.19 -52.79 25.29
C HIS A 707 15.21 -54.17 24.57
N GLN A 708 16.39 -54.78 24.38
CA GLN A 708 16.58 -56.11 23.80
C GLN A 708 16.67 -57.26 24.82
N LYS A 709 16.23 -57.06 26.07
CA LYS A 709 15.99 -58.18 26.99
C LYS A 709 14.74 -58.96 26.55
N ASP A 710 14.91 -59.82 25.54
CA ASP A 710 13.98 -60.92 25.31
C ASP A 710 14.06 -61.89 26.50
N PRO A 711 12.94 -62.26 27.14
CA PRO A 711 12.93 -63.31 28.14
C PRO A 711 13.04 -64.66 27.41
N GLN A 712 14.26 -65.13 27.14
CA GLN A 712 14.47 -66.53 26.77
C GLN A 712 14.19 -67.39 28.00
N THR A 713 12.94 -67.84 28.14
CA THR A 713 12.43 -68.61 29.30
C THR A 713 12.97 -70.04 29.41
N TYR A 714 13.88 -70.48 28.53
CA TYR A 714 14.70 -71.68 28.75
C TYR A 714 15.91 -71.69 27.81
N SER A 715 17.02 -72.30 28.27
CA SER A 715 18.16 -72.71 27.46
C SER A 715 18.38 -74.22 27.65
N ILE A 716 18.78 -74.93 26.59
CA ILE A 716 19.17 -76.35 26.66
C ILE A 716 20.69 -76.40 26.51
N GLU A 717 21.37 -76.88 27.55
CA GLU A 717 22.81 -77.15 27.54
C GLU A 717 23.04 -78.67 27.50
N VAL A 718 23.93 -79.13 26.63
CA VAL A 718 24.31 -80.55 26.52
C VAL A 718 25.54 -80.78 27.37
N LEU A 719 25.40 -81.60 28.42
CA LEU A 719 26.50 -82.03 29.27
C LEU A 719 26.97 -83.42 28.82
N GLU A 720 28.25 -83.56 28.52
CA GLU A 720 28.90 -84.84 28.24
C GLU A 720 29.26 -85.51 29.58
N ILE A 721 28.72 -86.71 29.85
CA ILE A 721 28.94 -87.44 31.12
C ILE A 721 30.03 -88.49 30.91
N ILE A 722 31.11 -88.41 31.71
CA ILE A 722 32.11 -89.47 31.93
C ILE A 722 31.69 -90.31 33.14
#